data_AF-A0A2P4Y545-F1
#
_entry.id   AF-A0A2P4Y545-F1
#
_cell.length_a   1.000
_cell.length_b   1.000
_cell.length_c   1.000
_cell.angle_alpha   90.00
_cell.angle_beta   90.00
_cell.angle_gamma   90.00
#
_symmetry.space_group_name_H-M   'P 1'
#
loop_
_entity.id
_entity.type
_entity.pdbx_description
1 polymer ?
#
loop_
_entity_poly.entity_id
_entity_poly.type
_entity_poly.pdbx_seq_one_letter_code
_entity_poly.pdbx_strand_id
1 'polypeptide(L)'
;MDTVLTGFKALTKIAHLWKTIRRQRGVNQKTYLQMMTIYCILSNKDNPTPDNECSKVIRQFETAANHFADYLIKYNSMHRVVRLFKFNDMEEERLQIVAEIDDLSKTMDVVTAMKVMKIETSTIENAANTLAKLENMHEDIRFIHARVQAEFMKTRRVDGKDARNGSQQATSEPGNVDYKASEHSKSVLSSVDHQNNLSDEKMDDIPEEESEFDQHTIPQQQTILTENLPIPLLIALLESAQTTAHIKEQTLLLLIVKCVTTNIRAEVYNNNGVAVLMHLVHTSEDFFTRLYALHCLSWFIHDDNVKDIECEYIALRDDIRVPSHAEVTSLVGELRHEDNKKKEVALVRCLCLSTRGNASTLFNVGITEPLIGLLAKGTANHKLWAAETLGALIGDSDENCSVLVHAGIIPPLISQLRSGTDMQQKVATYTLGRLAAHNEEIRGGIGREGAIPLVVKALKATSDEWSVYALAQLSLNHEANGIAIVEEGAIASLVALLRVGTTSQKERAAYALGNLASNIKHRDDIQVEGSIMLLLHLLDTGTTIQKERAEYALTRLVCGNETIGPVSLIKPLVELIRTGSGSEREYSARIIGKLAASDDERRDEIGRRGAITPLIKLLKTGTDEQKEAAASALNCLANSNEANRFAILEEGALEPLKNLLEFGTEGQKKEAAGALHYLDAVNKVFLPDQLIAPLMGYLRAGVDSQSTNVATALSTLGTVRDRFVPFF
;
A
#
# COMPACT_ATOMS: atom_id res chain seq x y z
N MET A 1 -52.35 -19.98 31.40
CA MET A 1 -51.95 -19.11 30.27
C MET A 1 -50.89 -18.11 30.72
N ASP A 2 -50.98 -17.63 31.96
CA ASP A 2 -50.15 -16.58 32.56
C ASP A 2 -48.64 -16.86 32.63
N THR A 3 -48.21 -18.11 32.84
CA THR A 3 -46.77 -18.47 32.84
C THR A 3 -46.08 -18.11 31.53
N VAL A 4 -46.71 -18.44 30.38
CA VAL A 4 -46.19 -18.07 29.04
C VAL A 4 -46.12 -16.55 28.89
N LEU A 5 -47.08 -15.81 29.45
CA LEU A 5 -47.11 -14.34 29.43
C LEU A 5 -46.03 -13.71 30.33
N THR A 6 -45.60 -14.38 31.39
CA THR A 6 -44.51 -13.93 32.27
C THR A 6 -43.13 -14.25 31.69
N GLY A 7 -42.93 -15.44 31.10
CA GLY A 7 -41.72 -15.76 30.33
C GLY A 7 -41.50 -14.78 29.16
N PHE A 8 -42.59 -14.39 28.47
CA PHE A 8 -42.55 -13.34 27.45
C PHE A 8 -42.06 -11.99 27.99
N LYS A 9 -42.47 -11.58 29.20
CA LYS A 9 -41.99 -10.34 29.85
C LYS A 9 -40.50 -10.43 30.20
N ALA A 10 -40.01 -11.58 30.67
CA ALA A 10 -38.58 -11.80 30.97
C ALA A 10 -37.73 -11.65 29.70
N LEU A 11 -38.10 -12.34 28.61
CA LEU A 11 -37.41 -12.22 27.32
C LEU A 11 -37.50 -10.80 26.74
N THR A 12 -38.62 -10.10 26.91
CA THR A 12 -38.76 -8.69 26.48
C THR A 12 -37.82 -7.76 27.25
N LYS A 13 -37.62 -7.96 28.57
CA LYS A 13 -36.57 -7.25 29.34
C LYS A 13 -35.19 -7.49 28.74
N ILE A 14 -34.83 -8.74 28.46
CA ILE A 14 -33.51 -9.11 27.93
C ILE A 14 -33.31 -8.56 26.51
N ALA A 15 -34.34 -8.59 25.67
CA ALA A 15 -34.33 -8.00 24.34
C ALA A 15 -34.16 -6.47 24.36
N HIS A 16 -34.74 -5.75 25.34
CA HIS A 16 -34.44 -4.33 25.54
C HIS A 16 -32.99 -4.07 25.99
N LEU A 17 -32.36 -5.03 26.69
CA LEU A 17 -30.94 -4.99 27.08
C LEU A 17 -30.00 -5.44 25.94
N TRP A 18 -30.51 -5.88 24.79
CA TRP A 18 -29.72 -6.44 23.67
C TRP A 18 -28.60 -5.51 23.15
N LYS A 19 -28.85 -4.19 23.10
CA LYS A 19 -27.81 -3.19 22.76
C LYS A 19 -26.62 -3.20 23.73
N THR A 20 -26.83 -3.64 24.97
CA THR A 20 -25.82 -3.77 26.02
C THR A 20 -25.18 -5.15 26.01
N ILE A 21 -25.95 -6.23 25.75
CA ILE A 21 -25.43 -7.59 25.57
C ILE A 21 -24.44 -7.65 24.40
N ARG A 22 -24.72 -6.95 23.29
CA ARG A 22 -23.82 -6.82 22.12
C ARG A 22 -22.44 -6.19 22.44
N ARG A 23 -22.22 -5.67 23.66
CA ARG A 23 -20.95 -5.10 24.14
C ARG A 23 -20.28 -5.92 25.26
N GLN A 24 -20.69 -7.16 25.46
CA GLN A 24 -20.14 -8.06 26.49
C GLN A 24 -19.46 -9.29 25.86
N ARG A 25 -18.69 -10.05 26.66
CA ARG A 25 -18.03 -11.30 26.23
C ARG A 25 -19.03 -12.23 25.54
N GLY A 26 -18.62 -12.83 24.42
CA GLY A 26 -19.51 -13.61 23.52
C GLY A 26 -20.29 -14.76 24.15
N VAL A 27 -19.90 -15.23 25.35
CA VAL A 27 -20.67 -16.23 26.11
C VAL A 27 -22.07 -15.71 26.46
N ASN A 28 -22.23 -14.44 26.88
CA ASN A 28 -23.56 -13.89 27.21
C ASN A 28 -24.46 -13.75 25.97
N GLN A 29 -23.85 -13.51 24.80
CA GLN A 29 -24.56 -13.54 23.52
C GLN A 29 -25.00 -14.97 23.17
N LYS A 30 -24.14 -15.97 23.37
CA LYS A 30 -24.47 -17.40 23.17
C LYS A 30 -25.62 -17.83 24.08
N THR A 31 -25.56 -17.51 25.38
CA THR A 31 -26.62 -17.80 26.36
C THR A 31 -27.96 -17.19 25.94
N TYR A 32 -27.99 -15.91 25.52
CA TYR A 32 -29.19 -15.28 25.00
C TYR A 32 -29.77 -15.99 23.75
N LEU A 33 -28.91 -16.39 22.82
CA LEU A 33 -29.33 -17.11 21.60
C LEU A 33 -29.92 -18.50 21.96
N GLN A 34 -29.29 -19.25 22.87
CA GLN A 34 -29.81 -20.52 23.36
C GLN A 34 -31.21 -20.36 23.99
N MET A 35 -31.42 -19.32 24.81
CA MET A 35 -32.73 -19.02 25.40
C MET A 35 -33.79 -18.65 24.34
N MET A 36 -33.41 -17.92 23.29
CA MET A 36 -34.33 -17.59 22.20
C MET A 36 -34.70 -18.83 21.38
N THR A 37 -33.77 -19.77 21.14
CA THR A 37 -34.06 -21.06 20.51
C THR A 37 -35.04 -21.90 21.36
N ILE A 38 -34.80 -21.99 22.68
CA ILE A 38 -35.70 -22.66 23.63
C ILE A 38 -37.10 -22.03 23.60
N TYR A 39 -37.19 -20.69 23.60
CA TYR A 39 -38.47 -19.99 23.46
C TYR A 39 -39.21 -20.32 22.16
N CYS A 40 -38.52 -20.32 21.01
CA CYS A 40 -39.12 -20.65 19.73
C CYS A 40 -39.68 -22.08 19.70
N ILE A 41 -39.00 -23.04 20.33
CA ILE A 41 -39.45 -24.43 20.46
C ILE A 41 -40.68 -24.54 21.38
N LEU A 42 -40.67 -23.85 22.53
CA LEU A 42 -41.79 -23.83 23.48
C LEU A 42 -43.02 -23.03 22.99
N SER A 43 -42.85 -22.10 22.05
CA SER A 43 -43.90 -21.21 21.52
C SER A 43 -44.61 -21.75 20.27
N ASN A 44 -44.18 -22.90 19.74
CA ASN A 44 -44.76 -23.47 18.52
C ASN A 44 -46.19 -24.02 18.77
N LYS A 45 -47.15 -23.62 17.93
CA LYS A 45 -48.58 -23.59 18.31
C LYS A 45 -49.35 -24.92 18.23
N ASP A 46 -48.77 -25.96 17.65
CA ASP A 46 -49.52 -27.17 17.23
C ASP A 46 -49.75 -28.22 18.34
N ASN A 47 -49.56 -27.88 19.62
CA ASN A 47 -49.88 -28.78 20.76
C ASN A 47 -51.16 -28.32 21.49
N PRO A 48 -52.32 -28.97 21.28
CA PRO A 48 -53.48 -28.79 22.14
C PRO A 48 -53.22 -29.42 23.52
N THR A 49 -53.43 -28.64 24.58
CA THR A 49 -53.18 -28.96 26.02
C THR A 49 -51.72 -29.25 26.41
N PRO A 50 -51.13 -28.47 27.35
CA PRO A 50 -49.78 -28.75 27.85
C PRO A 50 -49.81 -29.84 28.93
N ASP A 51 -49.11 -30.94 28.66
CA ASP A 51 -48.90 -32.02 29.64
C ASP A 51 -48.09 -31.52 30.86
N ASN A 52 -48.09 -32.28 31.96
CA ASN A 52 -47.54 -31.87 33.25
C ASN A 52 -46.02 -31.59 33.17
N GLU A 53 -45.26 -32.42 32.46
CA GLU A 53 -43.82 -32.18 32.22
C GLU A 53 -43.58 -30.96 31.32
N CYS A 54 -44.42 -30.71 30.32
CA CYS A 54 -44.34 -29.50 29.49
C CYS A 54 -44.55 -28.23 30.34
N SER A 55 -45.56 -28.26 31.22
CA SER A 55 -45.86 -27.18 32.16
C SER A 55 -44.74 -26.93 33.18
N LYS A 56 -43.96 -27.96 33.52
CA LYS A 56 -42.79 -27.90 34.40
C LYS A 56 -41.58 -27.29 33.69
N VAL A 57 -41.24 -27.75 32.48
CA VAL A 57 -40.16 -27.16 31.66
C VAL A 57 -40.41 -25.68 31.35
N ILE A 58 -41.65 -25.29 31.04
CA ILE A 58 -42.02 -23.88 30.84
C ILE A 58 -41.74 -23.03 32.08
N ARG A 59 -42.04 -23.53 33.29
CA ARG A 59 -41.75 -22.82 34.55
C ARG A 59 -40.25 -22.73 34.83
N GLN A 60 -39.49 -23.80 34.59
CA GLN A 60 -38.03 -23.78 34.75
C GLN A 60 -37.39 -22.75 33.79
N PHE A 61 -37.90 -22.65 32.55
CA PHE A 61 -37.45 -21.67 31.57
C PHE A 61 -37.81 -20.23 32.00
N GLU A 62 -39.01 -20.03 32.53
CA GLU A 62 -39.44 -18.75 33.12
C GLU A 62 -38.53 -18.32 34.29
N THR A 63 -38.11 -19.25 35.16
CA THR A 63 -37.15 -18.99 36.25
C THR A 63 -35.78 -18.61 35.70
N ALA A 64 -35.17 -19.43 34.84
CA ALA A 64 -33.85 -19.15 34.27
C ALA A 64 -33.84 -17.83 33.46
N ALA A 65 -34.92 -17.51 32.76
CA ALA A 65 -35.05 -16.26 32.03
C ALA A 65 -35.15 -15.03 32.94
N ASN A 66 -35.80 -15.12 34.10
CA ASN A 66 -35.77 -14.03 35.08
C ASN A 66 -34.40 -13.91 35.76
N HIS A 67 -33.75 -15.03 36.12
CA HIS A 67 -32.38 -15.02 36.66
C HIS A 67 -31.40 -14.30 35.71
N PHE A 68 -31.41 -14.64 34.42
CA PHE A 68 -30.54 -13.99 33.42
C PHE A 68 -30.92 -12.52 33.19
N ALA A 69 -32.22 -12.17 33.17
CA ALA A 69 -32.66 -10.79 33.05
C ALA A 69 -32.17 -9.92 34.22
N ASP A 70 -32.36 -10.39 35.45
CA ASP A 70 -32.03 -9.64 36.65
C ASP A 70 -30.49 -9.60 36.87
N TYR A 71 -29.75 -10.65 36.51
CA TYR A 71 -28.28 -10.63 36.38
C TYR A 71 -27.82 -9.53 35.42
N LEU A 72 -28.39 -9.44 34.21
CA LEU A 72 -28.01 -8.41 33.25
C LEU A 72 -28.37 -6.99 33.72
N ILE A 73 -29.48 -6.81 34.45
CA ILE A 73 -29.85 -5.52 35.06
C ILE A 73 -28.84 -5.14 36.17
N LYS A 74 -28.54 -6.08 37.07
CA LYS A 74 -27.57 -5.96 38.16
C LYS A 74 -26.17 -5.62 37.63
N TYR A 75 -25.67 -6.37 36.64
CA TYR A 75 -24.39 -6.14 35.97
C TYR A 75 -24.31 -4.74 35.35
N ASN A 76 -25.32 -4.34 34.57
CA ASN A 76 -25.28 -3.10 33.80
C ASN A 76 -25.53 -1.84 34.65
N SER A 77 -26.30 -1.94 35.73
CA SER A 77 -26.50 -0.84 36.69
C SER A 77 -25.30 -0.59 37.60
N MET A 78 -24.45 -1.60 37.85
CA MET A 78 -23.20 -1.40 38.59
C MET A 78 -22.17 -0.59 37.81
N HIS A 79 -21.53 0.36 38.51
CA HIS A 79 -20.42 1.17 38.01
C HIS A 79 -19.19 0.30 37.67
N ARG A 80 -18.43 0.64 36.62
CA ARG A 80 -17.33 -0.19 36.06
C ARG A 80 -16.37 -0.72 37.13
N VAL A 81 -15.94 0.16 38.05
CA VAL A 81 -15.02 -0.17 39.16
C VAL A 81 -15.60 -1.22 40.12
N VAL A 82 -16.91 -1.18 40.41
CA VAL A 82 -17.55 -2.11 41.36
C VAL A 82 -17.61 -3.53 40.78
N ARG A 83 -17.80 -3.67 39.46
CA ARG A 83 -17.73 -4.97 38.76
C ARG A 83 -16.35 -5.61 38.81
N LEU A 84 -15.30 -4.79 38.97
CA LEU A 84 -13.91 -5.24 39.03
C LEU A 84 -13.62 -5.92 40.39
N PHE A 85 -14.09 -5.32 41.48
CA PHE A 85 -13.99 -5.91 42.83
C PHE A 85 -14.98 -7.06 43.10
N LYS A 86 -16.11 -7.12 42.37
CA LYS A 86 -17.10 -8.22 42.44
C LYS A 86 -17.01 -9.21 41.27
N PHE A 87 -15.90 -9.21 40.54
CA PHE A 87 -15.79 -9.99 39.30
C PHE A 87 -16.02 -11.48 39.54
N ASN A 88 -15.42 -12.05 40.59
CA ASN A 88 -15.56 -13.48 40.90
C ASN A 88 -17.01 -13.83 41.29
N ASP A 89 -17.61 -13.12 42.26
CA ASP A 89 -19.02 -13.30 42.67
C ASP A 89 -19.97 -13.30 41.45
N MET A 90 -19.72 -12.38 40.51
CA MET A 90 -20.55 -12.16 39.33
C MET A 90 -20.27 -13.13 38.19
N GLU A 91 -19.07 -13.70 38.10
CA GLU A 91 -18.74 -14.75 37.12
C GLU A 91 -19.24 -16.11 37.60
N GLU A 92 -19.25 -16.37 38.91
CA GLU A 92 -19.87 -17.54 39.54
C GLU A 92 -21.41 -17.52 39.36
N GLU A 93 -22.05 -16.39 39.68
CA GLU A 93 -23.49 -16.16 39.41
C GLU A 93 -23.82 -16.35 37.91
N ARG A 94 -22.92 -15.90 37.01
CA ARG A 94 -23.08 -16.08 35.56
C ARG A 94 -22.95 -17.54 35.13
N LEU A 95 -21.98 -18.27 35.66
CA LEU A 95 -21.74 -19.68 35.33
C LEU A 95 -22.88 -20.58 35.82
N GLN A 96 -23.45 -20.29 36.99
CA GLN A 96 -24.65 -20.96 37.49
C GLN A 96 -25.84 -20.78 36.53
N ILE A 97 -26.09 -19.57 36.04
CA ILE A 97 -27.16 -19.29 35.07
C ILE A 97 -26.91 -19.99 33.73
N VAL A 98 -25.66 -20.07 33.26
CA VAL A 98 -25.31 -20.84 32.05
C VAL A 98 -25.57 -22.34 32.26
N ALA A 99 -25.22 -22.89 33.42
CA ALA A 99 -25.48 -24.29 33.74
C ALA A 99 -26.98 -24.61 33.80
N GLU A 100 -27.79 -23.73 34.41
CA GLU A 100 -29.27 -23.84 34.43
C GLU A 100 -29.86 -23.87 33.00
N ILE A 101 -29.34 -23.04 32.08
CA ILE A 101 -29.82 -22.97 30.70
C ILE A 101 -29.34 -24.17 29.86
N ASP A 102 -28.11 -24.63 30.03
CA ASP A 102 -27.58 -25.81 29.35
C ASP A 102 -28.24 -27.11 29.83
N ASP A 103 -28.61 -27.23 31.12
CA ASP A 103 -29.37 -28.36 31.65
C ASP A 103 -30.83 -28.36 31.15
N LEU A 104 -31.43 -27.17 31.06
CA LEU A 104 -32.77 -27.01 30.50
C LEU A 104 -32.80 -27.30 28.98
N SER A 105 -31.74 -26.93 28.25
CA SER A 105 -31.57 -27.33 26.84
C SER A 105 -31.54 -28.86 26.73
N LYS A 106 -30.68 -29.55 27.49
CA LYS A 106 -30.59 -31.03 27.46
C LYS A 106 -31.91 -31.70 27.85
N THR A 107 -32.61 -31.17 28.85
CA THR A 107 -33.93 -31.65 29.26
C THR A 107 -34.95 -31.48 28.12
N MET A 108 -34.92 -30.35 27.43
CA MET A 108 -35.76 -30.10 26.26
C MET A 108 -35.35 -30.95 25.04
N ASP A 109 -34.07 -31.25 24.85
CA ASP A 109 -33.58 -32.17 23.80
C ASP A 109 -34.10 -33.60 24.05
N VAL A 110 -34.10 -34.06 25.32
CA VAL A 110 -34.71 -35.34 25.71
C VAL A 110 -36.23 -35.33 25.50
N VAL A 111 -36.94 -34.28 25.91
CA VAL A 111 -38.40 -34.14 25.66
C VAL A 111 -38.71 -34.06 24.16
N THR A 112 -37.83 -33.45 23.37
CA THR A 112 -37.94 -33.39 21.91
C THR A 112 -37.70 -34.76 21.29
N ALA A 113 -36.67 -35.50 21.71
CA ALA A 113 -36.44 -36.88 21.28
C ALA A 113 -37.63 -37.80 21.64
N MET A 114 -38.24 -37.62 22.82
CA MET A 114 -39.46 -38.34 23.23
C MET A 114 -40.69 -38.00 22.38
N LYS A 115 -40.79 -36.78 21.80
CA LYS A 115 -41.83 -36.41 20.84
C LYS A 115 -41.50 -36.82 19.39
N VAL A 116 -40.23 -36.78 18.99
CA VAL A 116 -39.73 -37.25 17.67
C VAL A 116 -39.97 -38.75 17.48
N MET A 117 -39.96 -39.55 18.55
CA MET A 117 -40.40 -40.95 18.51
C MET A 117 -41.91 -41.15 18.24
N LYS A 118 -42.70 -40.10 17.93
CA LYS A 118 -44.16 -40.22 17.80
C LYS A 118 -44.86 -39.39 16.71
N ILE A 119 -44.18 -38.53 15.95
CA ILE A 119 -44.75 -37.76 14.82
C ILE A 119 -43.77 -37.76 13.64
N GLU A 120 -44.31 -37.76 12.42
CA GLU A 120 -43.60 -38.09 11.18
C GLU A 120 -42.57 -37.05 10.70
N THR A 121 -41.67 -37.51 9.83
CA THR A 121 -40.39 -36.89 9.45
C THR A 121 -40.48 -35.56 8.67
N SER A 122 -41.66 -35.12 8.24
CA SER A 122 -41.87 -33.87 7.51
C SER A 122 -41.67 -32.60 8.36
N THR A 123 -41.73 -32.72 9.69
CA THR A 123 -41.54 -31.58 10.61
C THR A 123 -40.08 -31.20 10.81
N ILE A 124 -39.16 -32.18 10.76
CA ILE A 124 -37.71 -31.99 10.94
C ILE A 124 -37.14 -31.13 9.80
N GLU A 125 -37.55 -31.41 8.57
CA GLU A 125 -37.11 -30.67 7.37
C GLU A 125 -37.57 -29.19 7.41
N ASN A 126 -38.76 -28.92 7.97
CA ASN A 126 -39.24 -27.55 8.17
C ASN A 126 -38.53 -26.82 9.33
N ALA A 127 -38.18 -27.53 10.41
CA ALA A 127 -37.37 -26.98 11.50
C ALA A 127 -35.94 -26.61 11.03
N ALA A 128 -35.27 -27.50 10.28
CA ALA A 128 -33.96 -27.25 9.70
C ALA A 128 -34.01 -26.06 8.70
N ASN A 129 -35.03 -26.02 7.83
CA ASN A 129 -35.22 -24.90 6.91
C ASN A 129 -35.55 -23.56 7.60
N THR A 130 -36.18 -23.56 8.78
CA THR A 130 -36.40 -22.31 9.53
C THR A 130 -35.15 -21.88 10.29
N LEU A 131 -34.32 -22.82 10.77
CA LEU A 131 -33.01 -22.50 11.33
C LEU A 131 -32.09 -21.89 10.27
N ALA A 132 -31.95 -22.53 9.10
CA ALA A 132 -31.14 -22.03 7.99
C ALA A 132 -31.64 -20.68 7.45
N LYS A 133 -32.96 -20.41 7.49
CA LYS A 133 -33.51 -19.09 7.17
C LYS A 133 -33.20 -18.04 8.24
N LEU A 134 -33.14 -18.41 9.52
CA LEU A 134 -32.71 -17.51 10.60
C LEU A 134 -31.19 -17.22 10.57
N GLU A 135 -30.38 -18.16 10.09
CA GLU A 135 -28.95 -17.97 9.84
C GLU A 135 -28.70 -17.11 8.60
N ASN A 136 -29.38 -17.39 7.48
CA ASN A 136 -29.34 -16.51 6.30
C ASN A 136 -29.88 -15.10 6.60
N MET A 137 -30.95 -14.97 7.40
CA MET A 137 -31.38 -13.65 7.89
C MET A 137 -30.36 -12.98 8.82
N HIS A 138 -29.51 -13.73 9.53
CA HIS A 138 -28.38 -13.16 10.26
C HIS A 138 -27.25 -12.71 9.34
N GLU A 139 -26.95 -13.43 8.26
CA GLU A 139 -26.04 -12.97 7.21
C GLU A 139 -26.59 -11.75 6.48
N ASP A 140 -27.87 -11.72 6.09
CA ASP A 140 -28.51 -10.55 5.50
C ASP A 140 -28.50 -9.35 6.47
N ILE A 141 -28.72 -9.56 7.77
CA ILE A 141 -28.62 -8.49 8.77
C ILE A 141 -27.16 -8.05 8.98
N ARG A 142 -26.17 -8.95 8.93
CA ARG A 142 -24.74 -8.60 8.89
C ARG A 142 -24.40 -7.78 7.64
N PHE A 143 -24.89 -8.19 6.47
CA PHE A 143 -24.65 -7.56 5.17
C PHE A 143 -25.35 -6.20 5.05
N ILE A 144 -26.58 -6.07 5.55
CA ILE A 144 -27.29 -4.79 5.64
C ILE A 144 -26.62 -3.88 6.69
N HIS A 145 -26.17 -4.40 7.83
CA HIS A 145 -25.39 -3.61 8.80
C HIS A 145 -24.05 -3.14 8.22
N ALA A 146 -23.36 -3.99 7.44
CA ALA A 146 -22.13 -3.64 6.73
C ALA A 146 -22.39 -2.60 5.63
N ARG A 147 -23.48 -2.72 4.86
CA ARG A 147 -23.90 -1.70 3.88
C ARG A 147 -24.30 -0.38 4.53
N VAL A 148 -25.01 -0.40 5.66
CA VAL A 148 -25.36 0.82 6.40
C VAL A 148 -24.12 1.45 7.02
N GLN A 149 -23.15 0.67 7.52
CA GLN A 149 -21.84 1.20 7.91
C GLN A 149 -21.07 1.78 6.72
N ALA A 150 -21.08 1.13 5.56
CA ALA A 150 -20.43 1.63 4.35
C ALA A 150 -21.03 2.97 3.90
N GLU A 151 -22.35 3.15 3.97
CA GLU A 151 -22.99 4.41 3.58
C GLU A 151 -22.89 5.51 4.65
N PHE A 152 -22.81 5.14 5.94
CA PHE A 152 -22.38 6.07 7.01
C PHE A 152 -20.91 6.49 6.84
N MET A 153 -20.06 5.61 6.31
CA MET A 153 -18.67 5.92 6.00
C MET A 153 -18.55 6.79 4.75
N LYS A 154 -19.37 6.59 3.70
CA LYS A 154 -19.43 7.47 2.52
C LYS A 154 -19.94 8.88 2.85
N THR A 155 -21.02 9.00 3.62
CA THR A 155 -21.60 10.32 3.98
C THR A 155 -20.69 11.17 4.86
N ARG A 156 -19.63 10.57 5.44
CA ARG A 156 -18.54 11.23 6.18
C ARG A 156 -17.19 11.03 5.47
N ARG A 157 -17.18 10.83 4.15
CA ARG A 157 -15.99 10.80 3.27
C ARG A 157 -16.01 11.89 2.20
N VAL A 158 -16.93 12.84 2.29
CA VAL A 158 -16.76 14.17 1.70
C VAL A 158 -15.67 14.92 2.48
N ASP A 159 -15.65 14.75 3.80
CA ASP A 159 -14.84 15.52 4.75
C ASP A 159 -13.85 14.62 5.52
N GLY A 160 -12.56 14.93 5.43
CA GLY A 160 -11.43 14.20 6.02
C GLY A 160 -11.16 12.80 5.43
N LYS A 161 -9.98 12.46 4.91
CA LYS A 161 -8.61 12.90 5.23
C LYS A 161 -8.29 12.91 6.73
N ASP A 162 -7.15 12.29 7.04
CA ASP A 162 -6.36 12.45 8.27
C ASP A 162 -7.02 12.00 9.61
N ALA A 163 -6.44 11.10 10.40
CA ALA A 163 -5.24 10.30 10.21
C ALA A 163 -5.25 9.04 11.10
N ARG A 164 -4.17 8.26 10.98
CA ARG A 164 -3.32 7.69 12.06
C ARG A 164 -3.87 7.86 13.53
N ASN A 165 -4.09 6.88 14.44
CA ASN A 165 -3.46 5.54 14.74
C ASN A 165 -2.09 5.82 15.51
N GLY A 166 -1.42 5.15 16.50
CA GLY A 166 -1.52 4.00 17.46
C GLY A 166 -0.17 3.59 18.19
N SER A 167 -0.08 2.32 18.67
CA SER A 167 0.95 1.21 18.75
C SER A 167 2.28 1.06 19.62
N GLN A 168 2.80 -0.20 19.62
CA GLN A 168 3.99 -1.00 20.15
C GLN A 168 4.40 -1.03 21.67
N GLN A 169 5.29 -1.90 22.24
CA GLN A 169 6.40 -2.84 21.80
C GLN A 169 6.24 -4.34 22.28
N ALA A 170 7.03 -5.26 22.93
CA ALA A 170 8.42 -5.77 23.24
C ALA A 170 8.48 -7.08 24.16
N THR A 171 8.42 -6.99 25.51
CA THR A 171 8.87 -7.95 26.57
C THR A 171 7.85 -9.01 27.08
N SER A 172 8.17 -10.03 27.90
CA SER A 172 9.35 -10.94 27.97
C SER A 172 9.13 -12.09 28.99
N GLU A 173 9.51 -13.34 28.69
CA GLU A 173 9.70 -14.43 29.69
C GLU A 173 10.71 -15.48 29.15
N PRO A 174 11.46 -16.24 29.98
CA PRO A 174 12.48 -17.19 29.53
C PRO A 174 12.12 -18.68 29.76
N GLY A 175 12.65 -19.56 28.90
CA GLY A 175 12.66 -21.01 29.11
C GLY A 175 13.70 -21.67 28.22
N ASN A 176 14.66 -22.39 28.79
CA ASN A 176 15.79 -22.98 28.08
C ASN A 176 15.97 -24.46 28.44
N VAL A 177 16.35 -25.30 27.47
CA VAL A 177 16.65 -26.73 27.66
C VAL A 177 17.88 -27.09 26.83
N ASP A 178 18.86 -27.73 27.46
CA ASP A 178 20.12 -28.15 26.83
C ASP A 178 19.94 -29.18 25.71
N TYR A 179 20.84 -29.14 24.71
CA TYR A 179 21.59 -30.34 24.29
C TYR A 179 22.99 -29.97 23.77
N LYS A 180 23.92 -30.94 23.76
CA LYS A 180 25.37 -30.70 23.80
C LYS A 180 26.10 -30.69 22.44
N ALA A 181 26.97 -29.69 22.31
CA ALA A 181 28.36 -29.70 21.82
C ALA A 181 28.86 -30.71 20.76
N SER A 182 29.61 -30.17 19.78
CA SER A 182 30.88 -30.76 19.31
C SER A 182 31.83 -29.69 18.74
N GLU A 183 33.03 -29.54 19.29
CA GLU A 183 34.16 -28.88 18.62
C GLU A 183 34.91 -29.86 17.70
N HIS A 184 35.69 -29.34 16.74
CA HIS A 184 36.79 -29.90 15.92
C HIS A 184 36.63 -29.43 14.45
N SER A 185 37.66 -29.07 13.68
CA SER A 185 39.11 -29.10 13.94
C SER A 185 39.90 -28.03 13.16
N LYS A 186 41.21 -27.94 13.42
CA LYS A 186 42.11 -26.84 13.03
C LYS A 186 42.74 -26.97 11.63
N SER A 187 43.07 -25.79 11.05
CA SER A 187 44.33 -25.41 10.37
C SER A 187 44.91 -26.18 9.17
N VAL A 188 45.21 -25.41 8.11
CA VAL A 188 46.45 -25.46 7.31
C VAL A 188 46.86 -23.98 7.08
N LEU A 189 47.93 -23.47 7.71
CA LEU A 189 49.26 -23.23 7.12
C LEU A 189 49.18 -22.56 5.72
N SER A 190 49.43 -21.25 5.63
CA SER A 190 50.74 -20.63 5.33
C SER A 190 51.17 -20.80 3.86
N SER A 191 51.88 -19.87 3.21
CA SER A 191 53.03 -19.11 3.69
C SER A 191 53.31 -17.86 2.82
N VAL A 192 54.21 -16.98 3.29
CA VAL A 192 55.05 -16.06 2.47
C VAL A 192 54.28 -14.86 1.83
N ASP A 193 54.73 -13.59 1.92
CA ASP A 193 56.05 -13.08 2.33
C ASP A 193 56.09 -11.75 3.12
N HIS A 194 57.32 -11.44 3.53
CA HIS A 194 57.94 -10.37 4.34
C HIS A 194 57.44 -8.90 4.34
N GLN A 195 58.00 -8.17 5.32
CA GLN A 195 57.81 -6.75 5.65
C GLN A 195 58.65 -5.82 4.74
N ASN A 196 58.27 -4.53 4.61
CA ASN A 196 59.10 -3.41 5.10
C ASN A 196 58.46 -2.00 5.04
N ASN A 197 58.58 -1.31 6.17
CA ASN A 197 58.79 0.13 6.44
C ASN A 197 58.66 1.21 5.34
N LEU A 198 57.73 2.15 5.60
CA LEU A 198 57.93 3.60 5.88
C LEU A 198 58.61 4.58 4.89
N SER A 199 57.98 5.77 4.87
CA SER A 199 58.49 7.15 4.68
C SER A 199 58.94 7.65 3.30
N ASP A 200 58.30 8.76 2.91
CA ASP A 200 58.79 9.96 2.21
C ASP A 200 59.99 9.86 1.25
N GLU A 201 59.75 10.16 -0.03
CA GLU A 201 60.42 11.29 -0.68
C GLU A 201 59.58 11.82 -1.88
N LYS A 202 60.04 12.86 -2.56
CA LYS A 202 59.20 13.73 -3.41
C LYS A 202 59.85 13.98 -4.79
N MET A 203 59.04 13.87 -5.85
CA MET A 203 59.24 14.40 -7.22
C MET A 203 60.51 14.00 -8.00
N ASP A 204 60.32 13.46 -9.20
CA ASP A 204 60.84 14.05 -10.44
C ASP A 204 60.06 13.51 -11.66
N ASP A 205 60.05 14.27 -12.77
CA ASP A 205 59.29 13.97 -14.00
C ASP A 205 59.97 12.93 -14.91
N ILE A 206 59.16 12.22 -15.73
CA ILE A 206 59.41 11.88 -17.16
C ILE A 206 58.15 11.17 -17.73
N PRO A 207 57.76 11.39 -19.01
CA PRO A 207 56.35 11.66 -19.32
C PRO A 207 55.53 10.49 -19.90
N GLU A 208 54.21 10.69 -19.94
CA GLU A 208 53.25 9.85 -20.66
C GLU A 208 53.37 10.05 -22.19
N GLU A 209 53.34 8.97 -22.97
CA GLU A 209 53.26 9.04 -24.43
C GLU A 209 51.80 9.24 -24.89
N GLU A 210 51.43 10.49 -25.21
CA GLU A 210 50.20 10.76 -25.96
C GLU A 210 50.32 10.16 -27.37
N SER A 211 49.50 9.15 -27.69
CA SER A 211 49.41 8.65 -29.06
C SER A 211 48.57 9.62 -29.91
N GLU A 212 49.22 10.57 -30.58
CA GLU A 212 48.58 11.50 -31.52
C GLU A 212 47.76 10.74 -32.59
N PHE A 213 46.44 10.73 -32.43
CA PHE A 213 45.53 10.37 -33.51
C PHE A 213 45.17 11.64 -34.30
N ASP A 214 45.72 11.72 -35.51
CA ASP A 214 45.68 12.88 -36.40
C ASP A 214 44.25 13.42 -36.61
N GLN A 215 44.03 14.67 -36.16
CA GLN A 215 42.74 15.36 -36.25
C GLN A 215 42.45 15.95 -37.65
N HIS A 216 43.28 15.69 -38.67
CA HIS A 216 43.20 16.32 -39.99
C HIS A 216 42.87 15.37 -41.14
N THR A 217 41.86 14.49 -40.97
CA THR A 217 41.09 13.94 -42.11
C THR A 217 39.60 13.77 -41.77
N ILE A 218 38.80 14.82 -41.98
CA ILE A 218 37.33 14.68 -42.10
C ILE A 218 37.01 14.22 -43.53
N PRO A 219 36.41 13.04 -43.76
CA PRO A 219 36.17 12.53 -45.11
C PRO A 219 35.19 13.40 -45.90
N GLN A 220 35.59 13.82 -47.10
CA GLN A 220 34.75 14.67 -47.95
C GLN A 220 33.82 13.86 -48.86
N GLN A 221 32.56 14.28 -48.91
CA GLN A 221 31.53 13.99 -49.93
C GLN A 221 31.07 12.53 -50.16
N GLN A 222 31.78 11.49 -49.72
CA GLN A 222 31.29 10.09 -49.75
C GLN A 222 31.57 9.31 -48.45
N THR A 223 31.28 9.91 -47.29
CA THR A 223 31.28 9.21 -46.00
C THR A 223 30.19 8.14 -45.98
N ILE A 224 30.56 6.87 -46.23
CA ILE A 224 29.64 5.74 -46.08
C ILE A 224 29.30 5.60 -44.59
N LEU A 225 28.09 5.98 -44.20
CA LEU A 225 27.56 5.78 -42.87
C LEU A 225 27.31 4.29 -42.61
N THR A 226 28.38 3.57 -42.24
CA THR A 226 28.29 2.18 -41.82
C THR A 226 27.79 2.06 -40.39
N GLU A 227 27.09 0.97 -40.08
CA GLU A 227 26.49 0.71 -38.77
C GLU A 227 27.56 0.58 -37.64
N ASN A 228 28.84 0.46 -38.01
CA ASN A 228 29.99 0.33 -37.12
C ASN A 228 30.61 1.67 -36.66
N LEU A 229 30.19 2.84 -37.17
CA LEU A 229 30.77 4.13 -36.72
C LEU A 229 30.61 4.34 -35.20
N PRO A 230 31.65 4.75 -34.45
CA PRO A 230 31.58 4.95 -33.01
C PRO A 230 30.83 6.26 -32.66
N ILE A 231 30.22 6.32 -31.47
CA ILE A 231 29.38 7.46 -31.06
C ILE A 231 30.10 8.83 -31.14
N PRO A 232 31.36 8.99 -30.66
CA PRO A 232 32.09 10.27 -30.78
C PRO A 232 32.15 10.81 -32.22
N LEU A 233 32.38 9.93 -33.20
CA LEU A 233 32.47 10.32 -34.62
C LEU A 233 31.11 10.70 -35.21
N LEU A 234 30.02 10.08 -34.73
CA LEU A 234 28.67 10.50 -35.10
C LEU A 234 28.36 11.90 -34.55
N ILE A 235 28.75 12.23 -33.32
CA ILE A 235 28.57 13.58 -32.76
C ILE A 235 29.42 14.62 -33.53
N ALA A 236 30.69 14.32 -33.84
CA ALA A 236 31.54 15.20 -34.64
C ALA A 236 30.98 15.47 -36.06
N LEU A 237 30.38 14.45 -36.70
CA LEU A 237 29.68 14.61 -37.99
C LEU A 237 28.41 15.47 -37.89
N LEU A 238 27.75 15.49 -36.73
CA LEU A 238 26.58 16.34 -36.45
C LEU A 238 26.96 17.78 -36.13
N GLU A 239 28.07 18.01 -35.43
CA GLU A 239 28.59 19.32 -35.08
C GLU A 239 29.21 20.04 -36.30
N SER A 240 29.90 19.31 -37.18
CA SER A 240 30.56 19.88 -38.37
C SER A 240 29.66 20.81 -39.20
N ALA A 241 30.20 21.98 -39.56
CA ALA A 241 29.57 22.91 -40.49
C ALA A 241 29.69 22.50 -41.97
N GLN A 242 30.50 21.49 -42.29
CA GLN A 242 30.70 21.00 -43.66
C GLN A 242 29.80 19.83 -44.05
N THR A 243 29.12 19.18 -43.08
CA THR A 243 28.20 18.06 -43.36
C THR A 243 26.82 18.58 -43.78
N THR A 244 26.29 18.00 -44.86
CA THR A 244 25.01 18.42 -45.44
C THR A 244 23.82 17.99 -44.58
N ALA A 245 22.69 18.70 -44.68
CA ALA A 245 21.47 18.36 -43.93
C ALA A 245 21.05 16.88 -44.10
N HIS A 246 21.18 16.31 -45.30
CA HIS A 246 20.88 14.89 -45.53
C HIS A 246 21.85 13.93 -44.82
N ILE A 247 23.14 14.28 -44.73
CA ILE A 247 24.11 13.51 -43.93
C ILE A 247 23.77 13.64 -42.44
N LYS A 248 23.32 14.82 -41.97
CA LYS A 248 22.87 15.00 -40.58
C LYS A 248 21.59 14.19 -40.28
N GLU A 249 20.60 14.19 -41.18
CA GLU A 249 19.41 13.32 -41.07
C GLU A 249 19.81 11.85 -40.92
N GLN A 250 20.66 11.33 -41.82
CA GLN A 250 21.09 9.93 -41.78
C GLN A 250 21.96 9.61 -40.57
N THR A 251 22.78 10.56 -40.11
CA THR A 251 23.65 10.40 -38.93
C THR A 251 22.80 10.34 -37.65
N LEU A 252 21.76 11.19 -37.52
CA LEU A 252 20.79 11.13 -36.42
C LEU A 252 19.96 9.83 -36.45
N LEU A 253 19.50 9.41 -37.62
CA LEU A 253 18.80 8.13 -37.79
C LEU A 253 19.68 6.95 -37.33
N LEU A 254 20.95 6.92 -37.74
CA LEU A 254 21.91 5.91 -37.27
C LEU A 254 22.17 6.04 -35.77
N LEU A 255 22.24 7.26 -35.22
CA LEU A 255 22.41 7.51 -33.79
C LEU A 255 21.24 6.91 -32.98
N ILE A 256 19.99 7.15 -33.40
CA ILE A 256 18.79 6.53 -32.79
C ILE A 256 18.89 5.00 -32.85
N VAL A 257 19.26 4.44 -34.00
CA VAL A 257 19.36 2.98 -34.19
C VAL A 257 20.50 2.34 -33.37
N LYS A 258 21.52 3.10 -32.95
CA LYS A 258 22.58 2.63 -32.05
C LYS A 258 22.28 2.89 -30.57
N CYS A 259 21.70 4.03 -30.22
CA CYS A 259 21.47 4.49 -28.85
C CYS A 259 20.23 3.85 -28.20
N VAL A 260 20.12 2.52 -28.32
CA VAL A 260 18.98 1.73 -27.84
C VAL A 260 19.08 1.41 -26.34
N THR A 261 20.28 1.50 -25.75
CA THR A 261 20.51 1.28 -24.30
C THR A 261 21.01 2.55 -23.60
N THR A 262 20.75 2.65 -22.30
CA THR A 262 21.26 3.73 -21.42
C THR A 262 22.77 3.88 -21.49
N ASN A 263 23.51 2.78 -21.57
CA ASN A 263 24.98 2.79 -21.61
C ASN A 263 25.50 3.48 -22.88
N ILE A 264 24.88 3.24 -24.03
CA ILE A 264 25.26 3.88 -25.30
C ILE A 264 24.78 5.33 -25.34
N ARG A 265 23.65 5.65 -24.68
CA ARG A 265 23.18 7.04 -24.48
C ARG A 265 24.14 7.85 -23.60
N ALA A 266 24.83 7.22 -22.64
CA ALA A 266 25.88 7.86 -21.86
C ALA A 266 27.11 8.24 -22.71
N GLU A 267 27.44 7.49 -23.78
CA GLU A 267 28.47 7.92 -24.74
C GLU A 267 28.06 9.23 -25.45
N VAL A 268 26.78 9.40 -25.81
CA VAL A 268 26.28 10.65 -26.40
C VAL A 268 26.44 11.81 -25.43
N TYR A 269 26.07 11.63 -24.15
CA TYR A 269 26.26 12.65 -23.12
C TYR A 269 27.74 13.03 -22.94
N ASN A 270 28.61 12.03 -22.74
CA ASN A 270 30.04 12.23 -22.48
C ASN A 270 30.80 12.91 -23.64
N ASN A 271 30.27 12.86 -24.87
CA ASN A 271 30.87 13.49 -26.06
C ASN A 271 30.19 14.82 -26.42
N ASN A 272 29.70 15.58 -25.43
CA ASN A 272 29.00 16.86 -25.61
C ASN A 272 27.73 16.79 -26.50
N GLY A 273 27.20 15.59 -26.72
CA GLY A 273 26.12 15.35 -27.69
C GLY A 273 24.84 16.10 -27.36
N VAL A 274 24.55 16.36 -26.08
CA VAL A 274 23.38 17.17 -25.69
C VAL A 274 23.47 18.57 -26.31
N ALA A 275 24.58 19.29 -26.16
CA ALA A 275 24.73 20.64 -26.72
C ALA A 275 24.63 20.66 -28.25
N VAL A 276 25.22 19.67 -28.93
CA VAL A 276 25.14 19.50 -30.39
C VAL A 276 23.70 19.24 -30.84
N LEU A 277 22.96 18.40 -30.11
CA LEU A 277 21.55 18.10 -30.40
C LEU A 277 20.66 19.32 -30.15
N MET A 278 20.82 20.04 -29.04
CA MET A 278 20.10 21.29 -28.73
C MET A 278 20.31 22.32 -29.86
N HIS A 279 21.57 22.50 -30.28
CA HIS A 279 21.92 23.38 -31.39
C HIS A 279 21.21 22.96 -32.69
N LEU A 280 21.20 21.67 -33.04
CA LEU A 280 20.54 21.18 -34.26
C LEU A 280 19.02 21.37 -34.26
N VAL A 281 18.34 21.27 -33.10
CA VAL A 281 16.91 21.59 -33.03
C VAL A 281 16.65 23.08 -33.24
N HIS A 282 17.56 23.97 -32.87
CA HIS A 282 17.43 25.41 -33.15
C HIS A 282 17.83 25.82 -34.57
N THR A 283 18.92 25.28 -35.13
CA THR A 283 19.57 25.85 -36.34
C THR A 283 19.35 25.07 -37.64
N SER A 284 18.85 23.83 -37.59
CA SER A 284 18.55 23.05 -38.80
C SER A 284 17.30 23.56 -39.52
N GLU A 285 17.41 23.87 -40.81
CA GLU A 285 16.24 24.11 -41.68
C GLU A 285 15.46 22.82 -42.00
N ASP A 286 16.13 21.66 -41.98
CA ASP A 286 15.49 20.37 -42.27
C ASP A 286 14.64 19.87 -41.09
N PHE A 287 13.39 19.51 -41.39
CA PHE A 287 12.39 19.07 -40.43
C PHE A 287 12.75 17.74 -39.75
N PHE A 288 13.24 16.74 -40.51
CA PHE A 288 13.56 15.43 -39.94
C PHE A 288 14.81 15.50 -39.05
N THR A 289 15.81 16.29 -39.43
CA THR A 289 16.98 16.60 -38.60
C THR A 289 16.58 17.23 -37.27
N ARG A 290 15.72 18.26 -37.26
CA ARG A 290 15.17 18.84 -36.01
C ARG A 290 14.41 17.78 -35.19
N LEU A 291 13.56 16.99 -35.83
CA LEU A 291 12.68 16.02 -35.18
C LEU A 291 13.45 14.83 -34.56
N TYR A 292 14.45 14.30 -35.25
CA TYR A 292 15.30 13.23 -34.73
C TYR A 292 16.24 13.75 -33.62
N ALA A 293 16.77 14.97 -33.75
CA ALA A 293 17.58 15.58 -32.70
C ALA A 293 16.77 15.79 -31.42
N LEU A 294 15.51 16.24 -31.52
CA LEU A 294 14.59 16.29 -30.38
C LEU A 294 14.35 14.89 -29.77
N HIS A 295 14.12 13.85 -30.57
CA HIS A 295 13.97 12.49 -30.02
C HIS A 295 15.23 12.02 -29.28
N CYS A 296 16.44 12.35 -29.77
CA CYS A 296 17.69 12.05 -29.07
C CYS A 296 17.80 12.82 -27.74
N LEU A 297 17.35 14.08 -27.68
CA LEU A 297 17.27 14.86 -26.43
C LEU A 297 16.27 14.27 -25.43
N SER A 298 15.20 13.63 -25.92
CA SER A 298 14.17 13.03 -25.05
C SER A 298 14.69 11.85 -24.22
N TRP A 299 15.93 11.40 -24.43
CA TRP A 299 16.59 10.41 -23.60
C TRP A 299 17.15 10.97 -22.28
N PHE A 300 17.33 12.29 -22.17
CA PHE A 300 18.04 12.94 -21.05
C PHE A 300 17.14 13.77 -20.12
N ILE A 301 15.84 13.90 -20.42
CA ILE A 301 14.86 14.70 -19.64
C ILE A 301 14.78 14.25 -18.16
N HIS A 302 14.99 12.95 -17.91
CA HIS A 302 14.88 12.34 -16.58
C HIS A 302 16.23 11.84 -16.05
N ASP A 303 17.33 12.41 -16.53
CA ASP A 303 18.68 12.10 -16.03
C ASP A 303 19.05 13.10 -14.92
N ASP A 304 19.28 12.59 -13.69
CA ASP A 304 19.64 13.41 -12.52
C ASP A 304 20.91 14.28 -12.73
N ASN A 305 21.75 13.93 -13.71
CA ASN A 305 22.95 14.68 -14.08
C ASN A 305 22.65 15.91 -14.97
N VAL A 306 21.47 15.99 -15.59
CA VAL A 306 21.10 17.00 -16.60
C VAL A 306 19.96 17.88 -16.09
N LYS A 307 20.27 18.72 -15.10
CA LYS A 307 19.29 19.64 -14.49
C LYS A 307 18.76 20.66 -15.49
N ASP A 308 17.52 21.07 -15.25
CA ASP A 308 16.79 22.15 -15.94
C ASP A 308 16.50 21.97 -17.45
N ILE A 309 16.96 20.89 -18.09
CA ILE A 309 16.73 20.60 -19.51
C ILE A 309 15.24 20.38 -19.87
N GLU A 310 14.40 19.94 -18.93
CA GLU A 310 12.98 19.64 -19.20
C GLU A 310 12.21 20.85 -19.75
N CYS A 311 12.42 22.03 -19.16
CA CYS A 311 11.81 23.28 -19.61
C CYS A 311 12.26 23.67 -21.02
N GLU A 312 13.56 23.51 -21.32
CA GLU A 312 14.14 23.84 -22.62
C GLU A 312 13.72 22.83 -23.69
N TYR A 313 13.67 21.54 -23.35
CA TYR A 313 13.12 20.48 -24.19
C TYR A 313 11.65 20.73 -24.58
N ILE A 314 10.82 21.18 -23.64
CA ILE A 314 9.42 21.55 -23.90
C ILE A 314 9.36 22.72 -24.90
N ALA A 315 10.17 23.75 -24.72
CA ALA A 315 10.24 24.87 -25.67
C ALA A 315 10.72 24.42 -27.08
N LEU A 316 11.75 23.57 -27.16
CA LEU A 316 12.24 22.99 -28.41
C LEU A 316 11.19 22.13 -29.12
N ARG A 317 10.45 21.29 -28.37
CA ARG A 317 9.38 20.44 -28.90
C ARG A 317 8.27 21.26 -29.57
N ASP A 318 7.96 22.41 -28.97
CA ASP A 318 6.85 23.26 -29.39
C ASP A 318 7.26 24.23 -30.53
N ASP A 319 8.56 24.56 -30.66
CA ASP A 319 9.12 25.34 -31.78
C ASP A 319 9.30 24.54 -33.10
N ILE A 320 9.34 23.20 -33.04
CA ILE A 320 9.28 22.37 -34.25
C ILE A 320 7.91 22.54 -34.93
N ARG A 321 7.87 22.85 -36.24
CA ARG A 321 6.60 22.99 -36.99
C ARG A 321 5.73 21.72 -36.94
N VAL A 322 4.41 21.86 -37.05
CA VAL A 322 3.49 20.71 -37.23
C VAL A 322 3.84 19.99 -38.55
N PRO A 323 3.85 18.63 -38.59
CA PRO A 323 3.99 17.90 -39.85
C PRO A 323 2.80 18.16 -40.77
N SER A 324 3.05 18.28 -42.07
CA SER A 324 1.98 18.40 -43.06
C SER A 324 1.22 17.08 -43.21
N HIS A 325 -0.05 17.15 -43.62
CA HIS A 325 -0.85 15.94 -43.84
C HIS A 325 -0.22 14.99 -44.88
N ALA A 326 0.51 15.51 -45.86
CA ALA A 326 1.26 14.71 -46.83
C ALA A 326 2.40 13.90 -46.19
N GLU A 327 3.21 14.53 -45.32
CA GLU A 327 4.31 13.87 -44.60
C GLU A 327 3.81 12.76 -43.67
N VAL A 328 2.68 12.96 -42.99
CA VAL A 328 2.13 11.90 -42.10
C VAL A 328 1.46 10.79 -42.92
N THR A 329 0.85 11.12 -44.07
CA THR A 329 0.18 10.12 -44.94
C THR A 329 1.18 9.26 -45.71
N SER A 330 2.36 9.77 -46.11
CA SER A 330 3.36 8.97 -46.82
C SER A 330 3.87 7.79 -45.97
N LEU A 331 3.98 7.99 -44.65
CA LEU A 331 4.42 6.96 -43.69
C LEU A 331 3.54 5.70 -43.75
N VAL A 332 2.22 5.83 -43.99
CA VAL A 332 1.32 4.67 -44.15
C VAL A 332 1.71 3.82 -45.37
N GLY A 333 2.20 4.46 -46.43
CA GLY A 333 2.76 3.79 -47.60
C GLY A 333 4.16 3.23 -47.35
N GLU A 334 5.04 3.97 -46.66
CA GLU A 334 6.40 3.54 -46.34
C GLU A 334 6.41 2.32 -45.39
N LEU A 335 5.54 2.28 -44.38
CA LEU A 335 5.32 1.13 -43.49
C LEU A 335 4.78 -0.11 -44.23
N ARG A 336 4.08 0.09 -45.35
CA ARG A 336 3.53 -0.99 -46.20
C ARG A 336 4.41 -1.34 -47.40
N HIS A 337 5.54 -0.67 -47.61
CA HIS A 337 6.48 -0.94 -48.70
C HIS A 337 7.09 -2.34 -48.59
N GLU A 338 7.46 -2.97 -49.71
CA GLU A 338 8.17 -4.27 -49.70
C GLU A 338 9.58 -4.21 -49.10
N ASP A 339 10.12 -3.01 -48.86
CA ASP A 339 11.51 -2.78 -48.44
C ASP A 339 11.61 -2.69 -46.92
N ASN A 340 12.36 -3.62 -46.33
CA ASN A 340 12.53 -3.69 -44.88
C ASN A 340 13.27 -2.49 -44.30
N LYS A 341 14.23 -1.88 -45.02
CA LYS A 341 14.99 -0.74 -44.50
C LYS A 341 14.16 0.54 -44.57
N LYS A 342 13.30 0.71 -45.59
CA LYS A 342 12.29 1.80 -45.62
C LYS A 342 11.27 1.68 -44.49
N LYS A 343 10.79 0.46 -44.18
CA LYS A 343 9.94 0.22 -43.01
C LYS A 343 10.62 0.64 -41.71
N GLU A 344 11.90 0.33 -41.53
CA GLU A 344 12.67 0.72 -40.33
C GLU A 344 12.78 2.25 -40.20
N VAL A 345 13.05 2.97 -41.29
CA VAL A 345 13.02 4.45 -41.31
C VAL A 345 11.62 4.99 -40.99
N ALA A 346 10.57 4.42 -41.58
CA ALA A 346 9.20 4.87 -41.35
C ALA A 346 8.74 4.64 -39.89
N LEU A 347 9.14 3.53 -39.28
CA LEU A 347 8.91 3.26 -37.85
C LEU A 347 9.61 4.30 -36.96
N VAL A 348 10.90 4.59 -37.20
CA VAL A 348 11.62 5.62 -36.45
C VAL A 348 11.01 7.03 -36.66
N ARG A 349 10.54 7.35 -37.87
CA ARG A 349 9.81 8.60 -38.14
C ARG A 349 8.50 8.67 -37.35
N CYS A 350 7.71 7.60 -37.29
CA CYS A 350 6.53 7.53 -36.43
C CYS A 350 6.87 7.66 -34.94
N LEU A 351 7.97 7.06 -34.46
CA LEU A 351 8.45 7.21 -33.08
C LEU A 351 8.77 8.68 -32.76
N CYS A 352 9.58 9.35 -33.58
CA CYS A 352 9.99 10.74 -33.32
C CYS A 352 8.79 11.72 -33.41
N LEU A 353 7.87 11.51 -34.36
CA LEU A 353 6.60 12.25 -34.41
C LEU A 353 5.72 12.03 -33.16
N SER A 354 5.77 10.83 -32.57
CA SER A 354 5.05 10.50 -31.34
C SER A 354 5.69 11.18 -30.12
N THR A 355 7.03 11.10 -29.98
CA THR A 355 7.82 11.81 -28.95
C THR A 355 7.56 13.32 -28.95
N ARG A 356 7.36 13.90 -30.13
CA ARG A 356 7.06 15.32 -30.31
C ARG A 356 5.58 15.68 -30.04
N GLY A 357 4.69 14.69 -29.89
CA GLY A 357 3.29 14.87 -29.51
C GLY A 357 2.25 14.74 -30.64
N ASN A 358 2.62 14.34 -31.86
CA ASN A 358 1.68 14.23 -32.99
C ASN A 358 0.90 12.90 -33.04
N ALA A 359 0.67 12.25 -31.89
CA ALA A 359 0.01 10.94 -31.81
C ALA A 359 -1.40 10.94 -32.44
N SER A 360 -2.22 11.96 -32.19
CA SER A 360 -3.56 12.08 -32.80
C SER A 360 -3.50 12.23 -34.33
N THR A 361 -2.53 12.96 -34.86
CA THR A 361 -2.30 13.09 -36.32
C THR A 361 -1.91 11.75 -36.94
N LEU A 362 -1.09 10.96 -36.24
CA LEU A 362 -0.70 9.60 -36.62
C LEU A 362 -1.90 8.65 -36.62
N PHE A 363 -2.73 8.65 -35.56
CA PHE A 363 -3.95 7.84 -35.50
C PHE A 363 -4.92 8.19 -36.66
N ASN A 364 -5.10 9.48 -36.96
CA ASN A 364 -6.02 9.95 -38.01
C ASN A 364 -5.67 9.50 -39.43
N VAL A 365 -4.40 9.14 -39.72
CA VAL A 365 -4.01 8.57 -41.03
C VAL A 365 -4.05 7.03 -41.05
N GLY A 366 -4.30 6.37 -39.91
CA GLY A 366 -4.47 4.91 -39.83
C GLY A 366 -3.19 4.08 -39.70
N ILE A 367 -2.09 4.64 -39.16
CA ILE A 367 -0.84 3.89 -38.90
C ILE A 367 -0.97 2.70 -37.92
N THR A 368 -2.03 2.63 -37.12
CA THR A 368 -2.20 1.59 -36.09
C THR A 368 -2.11 0.15 -36.62
N GLU A 369 -2.79 -0.16 -37.72
CA GLU A 369 -2.77 -1.50 -38.32
C GLU A 369 -1.40 -1.86 -38.89
N PRO A 370 -0.72 -1.00 -39.69
CA PRO A 370 0.67 -1.22 -40.09
C PRO A 370 1.63 -1.45 -38.92
N LEU A 371 1.55 -0.66 -37.83
CA LEU A 371 2.42 -0.83 -36.67
C LEU A 371 2.21 -2.17 -35.96
N ILE A 372 0.96 -2.54 -35.67
CA ILE A 372 0.64 -3.80 -34.98
C ILE A 372 0.94 -5.00 -35.89
N GLY A 373 0.74 -4.87 -37.21
CA GLY A 373 1.13 -5.87 -38.21
C GLY A 373 2.65 -6.10 -38.24
N LEU A 374 3.45 -5.03 -38.18
CA LEU A 374 4.92 -5.10 -38.11
C LEU A 374 5.41 -5.66 -36.77
N LEU A 375 4.77 -5.30 -35.65
CA LEU A 375 5.04 -5.89 -34.34
C LEU A 375 4.76 -7.42 -34.33
N ALA A 376 3.69 -7.87 -34.98
CA ALA A 376 3.36 -9.28 -35.07
C ALA A 376 4.30 -10.06 -36.03
N LYS A 377 4.58 -9.52 -37.22
CA LYS A 377 5.11 -10.29 -38.37
C LYS A 377 6.40 -9.74 -39.02
N GLY A 378 6.92 -8.59 -38.56
CA GLY A 378 8.11 -7.96 -39.14
C GLY A 378 9.45 -8.58 -38.73
N THR A 379 10.55 -7.99 -39.21
CA THR A 379 11.93 -8.31 -38.81
C THR A 379 12.17 -8.02 -37.32
N ALA A 380 13.32 -8.45 -36.78
CA ALA A 380 13.69 -8.10 -35.40
C ALA A 380 13.69 -6.58 -35.16
N ASN A 381 14.20 -5.80 -36.12
CA ASN A 381 14.18 -4.34 -36.06
C ASN A 381 12.75 -3.79 -36.16
N HIS A 382 11.92 -4.31 -37.07
CA HIS A 382 10.51 -3.89 -37.17
C HIS A 382 9.76 -4.09 -35.86
N LYS A 383 9.97 -5.22 -35.20
CA LYS A 383 9.32 -5.55 -33.93
C LYS A 383 9.75 -4.63 -32.80
N LEU A 384 11.07 -4.36 -32.70
CA LEU A 384 11.61 -3.40 -31.75
C LEU A 384 11.02 -2.00 -31.95
N TRP A 385 11.17 -1.41 -33.14
CA TRP A 385 10.72 -0.05 -33.42
C TRP A 385 9.20 0.10 -33.42
N ALA A 386 8.44 -0.93 -33.82
CA ALA A 386 6.99 -0.92 -33.70
C ALA A 386 6.54 -0.94 -32.22
N ALA A 387 7.16 -1.77 -31.38
CA ALA A 387 6.86 -1.78 -29.94
C ALA A 387 7.18 -0.43 -29.28
N GLU A 388 8.31 0.20 -29.63
CA GLU A 388 8.72 1.50 -29.09
C GLU A 388 7.84 2.65 -29.60
N THR A 389 7.50 2.66 -30.89
CA THR A 389 6.55 3.62 -31.50
C THR A 389 5.17 3.52 -30.86
N LEU A 390 4.64 2.30 -30.72
CA LEU A 390 3.36 2.05 -30.07
C LEU A 390 3.41 2.44 -28.59
N GLY A 391 4.54 2.18 -27.90
CA GLY A 391 4.80 2.64 -26.55
C GLY A 391 4.83 4.16 -26.40
N ALA A 392 5.32 4.90 -27.40
CA ALA A 392 5.28 6.36 -27.44
C ALA A 392 3.86 6.90 -27.73
N LEU A 393 3.12 6.25 -28.64
CA LEU A 393 1.76 6.65 -29.05
C LEU A 393 0.72 6.61 -27.91
N ILE A 394 0.91 5.75 -26.90
CA ILE A 394 0.06 5.71 -25.69
C ILE A 394 0.02 7.10 -25.03
N GLY A 395 1.19 7.76 -24.92
CA GLY A 395 1.33 9.03 -24.19
C GLY A 395 0.79 8.91 -22.76
N ASP A 396 0.08 9.95 -22.32
CA ASP A 396 -0.69 9.96 -21.08
C ASP A 396 -2.20 9.97 -21.38
N SER A 397 -2.61 9.33 -22.50
CA SER A 397 -3.97 9.39 -23.04
C SER A 397 -4.68 8.03 -22.95
N ASP A 398 -5.71 7.98 -22.09
CA ASP A 398 -6.60 6.82 -21.96
C ASP A 398 -7.28 6.45 -23.29
N GLU A 399 -7.56 7.45 -24.14
CA GLU A 399 -8.15 7.25 -25.48
C GLU A 399 -7.15 6.58 -26.42
N ASN A 400 -5.90 7.06 -26.49
CA ASN A 400 -4.86 6.44 -27.30
C ASN A 400 -4.60 5.00 -26.85
N CYS A 401 -4.53 4.79 -25.53
CA CYS A 401 -4.40 3.47 -24.92
C CYS A 401 -5.56 2.55 -25.33
N SER A 402 -6.80 3.04 -25.25
CA SER A 402 -8.01 2.31 -25.64
C SER A 402 -8.01 1.95 -27.12
N VAL A 403 -7.65 2.87 -28.03
CA VAL A 403 -7.54 2.62 -29.47
C VAL A 403 -6.52 1.51 -29.77
N LEU A 404 -5.36 1.52 -29.12
CA LEU A 404 -4.32 0.50 -29.30
C LEU A 404 -4.74 -0.88 -28.75
N VAL A 405 -5.44 -0.92 -27.62
CA VAL A 405 -5.98 -2.18 -27.05
C VAL A 405 -7.06 -2.77 -27.94
N HIS A 406 -8.02 -1.98 -28.42
CA HIS A 406 -9.05 -2.44 -29.38
C HIS A 406 -8.46 -2.90 -30.72
N ALA A 407 -7.33 -2.30 -31.15
CA ALA A 407 -6.60 -2.74 -32.33
C ALA A 407 -5.72 -4.00 -32.12
N GLY A 408 -5.71 -4.59 -30.91
CA GLY A 408 -5.08 -5.88 -30.66
C GLY A 408 -3.58 -5.83 -30.36
N ILE A 409 -3.07 -4.75 -29.75
CA ILE A 409 -1.64 -4.60 -29.41
C ILE A 409 -1.10 -5.66 -28.42
N ILE A 410 -1.93 -6.17 -27.51
CA ILE A 410 -1.47 -6.97 -26.35
C ILE A 410 -0.83 -8.32 -26.76
N PRO A 411 -1.47 -9.18 -27.59
CA PRO A 411 -0.88 -10.49 -27.91
C PRO A 411 0.46 -10.41 -28.68
N PRO A 412 0.66 -9.48 -29.65
CA PRO A 412 1.98 -9.25 -30.25
C PRO A 412 3.06 -8.82 -29.24
N LEU A 413 2.76 -7.94 -28.28
CA LEU A 413 3.71 -7.58 -27.21
C LEU A 413 4.08 -8.78 -26.34
N ILE A 414 3.10 -9.61 -25.97
CA ILE A 414 3.33 -10.82 -25.16
C ILE A 414 4.11 -11.89 -25.95
N SER A 415 3.91 -11.99 -27.26
CA SER A 415 4.74 -12.82 -28.15
C SER A 415 6.19 -12.31 -28.20
N GLN A 416 6.38 -10.99 -28.30
CA GLN A 416 7.70 -10.36 -28.24
C GLN A 416 8.40 -10.56 -26.88
N LEU A 417 7.67 -10.47 -25.78
CA LEU A 417 8.19 -10.77 -24.44
C LEU A 417 8.54 -12.26 -24.27
N ARG A 418 7.86 -13.16 -24.97
CA ARG A 418 8.08 -14.62 -24.88
C ARG A 418 9.30 -15.11 -25.66
N SER A 419 9.61 -14.50 -26.80
CA SER A 419 10.65 -15.01 -27.72
C SER A 419 11.47 -13.93 -28.46
N GLY A 420 11.43 -12.68 -28.02
CA GLY A 420 12.28 -11.61 -28.55
C GLY A 420 13.69 -11.62 -27.97
N THR A 421 14.56 -10.77 -28.51
CA THR A 421 15.86 -10.42 -27.91
C THR A 421 15.66 -9.67 -26.59
N ASP A 422 16.69 -9.62 -25.74
CA ASP A 422 16.64 -8.93 -24.43
C ASP A 422 16.07 -7.50 -24.53
N MET A 423 16.48 -6.74 -25.55
CA MET A 423 15.97 -5.38 -25.77
C MET A 423 14.49 -5.38 -26.22
N GLN A 424 14.11 -6.30 -27.11
CA GLN A 424 12.71 -6.46 -27.51
C GLN A 424 11.82 -6.84 -26.31
N GLN A 425 12.31 -7.70 -25.40
CA GLN A 425 11.63 -8.06 -24.16
C GLN A 425 11.50 -6.85 -23.23
N LYS A 426 12.55 -6.03 -23.09
CA LYS A 426 12.50 -4.76 -22.32
C LYS A 426 11.47 -3.77 -22.86
N VAL A 427 11.50 -3.47 -24.17
CA VAL A 427 10.52 -2.56 -24.80
C VAL A 427 9.09 -3.10 -24.71
N ALA A 428 8.90 -4.40 -24.91
CA ALA A 428 7.58 -5.04 -24.76
C ALA A 428 7.08 -4.94 -23.32
N THR A 429 7.94 -5.19 -22.33
CA THR A 429 7.61 -5.08 -20.90
C THR A 429 7.27 -3.64 -20.51
N TYR A 430 8.07 -2.67 -20.96
CA TYR A 430 7.79 -1.24 -20.75
C TYR A 430 6.45 -0.82 -21.35
N THR A 431 6.17 -1.20 -22.60
CA THR A 431 4.92 -0.87 -23.29
C THR A 431 3.71 -1.53 -22.64
N LEU A 432 3.81 -2.80 -22.22
CA LEU A 432 2.78 -3.47 -21.42
C LEU A 432 2.56 -2.76 -20.06
N GLY A 433 3.64 -2.29 -19.42
CA GLY A 433 3.57 -1.48 -18.21
C GLY A 433 2.84 -0.14 -18.43
N ARG A 434 3.09 0.56 -19.54
CA ARG A 434 2.36 1.78 -19.91
C ARG A 434 0.88 1.50 -20.09
N LEU A 435 0.51 0.51 -20.92
CA LEU A 435 -0.89 0.10 -21.11
C LEU A 435 -1.58 -0.22 -19.77
N ALA A 436 -0.87 -0.92 -18.87
CA ALA A 436 -1.34 -1.27 -17.54
C ALA A 436 -1.52 -0.07 -16.59
N ALA A 437 -0.92 1.10 -16.84
CA ALA A 437 -1.07 2.27 -15.96
C ALA A 437 -2.49 2.85 -16.00
N HIS A 438 -3.09 2.91 -17.19
CA HIS A 438 -4.37 3.59 -17.46
C HIS A 438 -5.57 2.95 -16.74
N ASN A 439 -6.05 1.79 -17.20
CA ASN A 439 -7.33 1.22 -16.78
C ASN A 439 -7.19 -0.21 -16.21
N GLU A 440 -7.99 -0.53 -15.20
CA GLU A 440 -8.11 -1.85 -14.57
C GLU A 440 -8.54 -2.94 -15.55
N GLU A 441 -9.41 -2.63 -16.51
CA GLU A 441 -9.79 -3.58 -17.57
C GLU A 441 -8.59 -3.99 -18.43
N ILE A 442 -7.70 -3.05 -18.73
CA ILE A 442 -6.47 -3.27 -19.52
C ILE A 442 -5.46 -4.08 -18.69
N ARG A 443 -5.32 -3.77 -17.38
CA ARG A 443 -4.54 -4.59 -16.43
C ARG A 443 -5.03 -6.04 -16.43
N GLY A 444 -6.33 -6.26 -16.36
CA GLY A 444 -6.94 -7.59 -16.41
C GLY A 444 -6.78 -8.27 -17.76
N GLY A 445 -6.83 -7.54 -18.88
CA GLY A 445 -6.57 -8.07 -20.22
C GLY A 445 -5.15 -8.59 -20.36
N ILE A 446 -4.15 -7.78 -19.99
CA ILE A 446 -2.72 -8.16 -20.01
C ILE A 446 -2.44 -9.36 -19.08
N GLY A 447 -3.12 -9.42 -17.93
CA GLY A 447 -3.08 -10.58 -17.03
C GLY A 447 -3.62 -11.86 -17.67
N ARG A 448 -4.83 -11.81 -18.26
CA ARG A 448 -5.50 -12.96 -18.91
C ARG A 448 -4.73 -13.50 -20.13
N GLU A 449 -4.07 -12.64 -20.90
CA GLU A 449 -3.20 -13.04 -22.01
C GLU A 449 -1.85 -13.67 -21.55
N GLY A 450 -1.62 -13.78 -20.24
CA GLY A 450 -0.50 -14.54 -19.67
C GLY A 450 0.83 -13.77 -19.65
N ALA A 451 0.79 -12.43 -19.52
CA ALA A 451 2.01 -11.63 -19.37
C ALA A 451 2.73 -11.85 -18.04
N ILE A 452 1.98 -12.04 -16.94
CA ILE A 452 2.52 -12.03 -15.56
C ILE A 452 3.67 -13.04 -15.36
N PRO A 453 3.56 -14.34 -15.72
CA PRO A 453 4.65 -15.29 -15.58
C PRO A 453 5.91 -14.89 -16.38
N LEU A 454 5.73 -14.25 -17.54
CA LEU A 454 6.86 -13.79 -18.36
C LEU A 454 7.56 -12.59 -17.73
N VAL A 455 6.81 -11.61 -17.20
CA VAL A 455 7.39 -10.44 -16.53
C VAL A 455 8.06 -10.83 -15.20
N VAL A 456 7.49 -11.75 -14.42
CA VAL A 456 8.13 -12.24 -13.19
C VAL A 456 9.38 -13.07 -13.51
N LYS A 457 9.39 -13.85 -14.60
CA LYS A 457 10.60 -14.50 -15.11
C LYS A 457 11.67 -13.47 -15.54
N ALA A 458 11.29 -12.42 -16.26
CA ALA A 458 12.21 -11.36 -16.69
C ALA A 458 12.82 -10.62 -15.49
N LEU A 459 12.01 -10.29 -14.47
CA LEU A 459 12.47 -9.75 -13.19
C LEU A 459 13.51 -10.68 -12.53
N LYS A 460 13.22 -11.98 -12.42
CA LYS A 460 14.11 -12.97 -11.81
C LYS A 460 15.43 -13.17 -12.57
N ALA A 461 15.41 -13.03 -13.89
CA ALA A 461 16.57 -13.25 -14.74
C ALA A 461 17.50 -12.02 -14.86
N THR A 462 16.94 -10.81 -14.83
CA THR A 462 17.68 -9.57 -15.19
C THR A 462 17.59 -8.46 -14.14
N SER A 463 16.66 -8.54 -13.19
CA SER A 463 16.29 -7.45 -12.28
C SER A 463 15.91 -6.13 -12.99
N ASP A 464 15.56 -6.18 -14.28
CA ASP A 464 15.37 -5.00 -15.13
C ASP A 464 14.25 -4.07 -14.64
N GLU A 465 14.52 -2.77 -14.68
CA GLU A 465 13.63 -1.71 -14.18
C GLU A 465 12.23 -1.77 -14.79
N TRP A 466 12.10 -2.12 -16.07
CA TRP A 466 10.82 -2.18 -16.74
C TRP A 466 9.98 -3.37 -16.27
N SER A 467 10.62 -4.47 -15.84
CA SER A 467 9.93 -5.58 -15.19
C SER A 467 9.33 -5.16 -13.85
N VAL A 468 10.07 -4.36 -13.05
CA VAL A 468 9.57 -3.79 -11.79
C VAL A 468 8.40 -2.83 -12.04
N TYR A 469 8.55 -1.93 -13.03
CA TYR A 469 7.52 -0.98 -13.43
C TYR A 469 6.24 -1.69 -13.90
N ALA A 470 6.35 -2.67 -14.80
CA ALA A 470 5.20 -3.41 -15.33
C ALA A 470 4.46 -4.17 -14.22
N LEU A 471 5.16 -4.81 -13.27
CA LEU A 471 4.53 -5.47 -12.12
C LEU A 471 3.87 -4.47 -11.16
N ALA A 472 4.48 -3.30 -10.95
CA ALA A 472 3.88 -2.23 -10.16
C ALA A 472 2.56 -1.73 -10.78
N GLN A 473 2.51 -1.53 -12.10
CA GLN A 473 1.27 -1.15 -12.78
C GLN A 473 0.26 -2.30 -12.83
N LEU A 474 0.65 -3.52 -13.21
CA LEU A 474 -0.27 -4.66 -13.33
C LEU A 474 -0.94 -5.07 -12.01
N SER A 475 -0.30 -4.81 -10.86
CA SER A 475 -0.87 -5.02 -9.52
C SER A 475 -1.74 -3.85 -9.01
N LEU A 476 -1.78 -2.71 -9.69
CA LEU A 476 -2.48 -1.51 -9.22
C LEU A 476 -4.00 -1.73 -9.19
N ASN A 477 -4.54 -1.85 -7.98
CA ASN A 477 -5.96 -2.03 -7.69
C ASN A 477 -6.62 -3.26 -8.38
N HIS A 478 -5.86 -4.23 -8.88
CA HIS A 478 -6.39 -5.39 -9.61
C HIS A 478 -5.98 -6.71 -8.92
N GLU A 479 -6.87 -7.23 -8.07
CA GLU A 479 -6.57 -8.33 -7.13
C GLU A 479 -6.08 -9.62 -7.80
N ALA A 480 -6.73 -10.09 -8.87
CA ALA A 480 -6.36 -11.34 -9.53
C ALA A 480 -4.95 -11.29 -10.16
N ASN A 481 -4.50 -10.11 -10.60
CA ASN A 481 -3.12 -9.92 -11.04
C ASN A 481 -2.17 -9.93 -9.84
N GLY A 482 -2.55 -9.28 -8.74
CA GLY A 482 -1.76 -9.29 -7.50
C GLY A 482 -1.52 -10.71 -6.99
N ILE A 483 -2.55 -11.57 -7.00
CA ILE A 483 -2.45 -12.99 -6.64
C ILE A 483 -1.47 -13.70 -7.58
N ALA A 484 -1.66 -13.62 -8.90
CA ALA A 484 -0.78 -14.28 -9.88
C ALA A 484 0.69 -13.81 -9.78
N ILE A 485 0.95 -12.53 -9.48
CA ILE A 485 2.30 -11.99 -9.26
C ILE A 485 2.96 -12.59 -8.01
N VAL A 486 2.18 -12.91 -6.97
CA VAL A 486 2.67 -13.56 -5.75
C VAL A 486 2.83 -15.07 -5.94
N GLU A 487 1.92 -15.74 -6.64
CA GLU A 487 2.01 -17.17 -6.96
C GLU A 487 3.20 -17.49 -7.89
N GLU A 488 3.50 -16.61 -8.86
CA GLU A 488 4.74 -16.66 -9.66
C GLU A 488 6.00 -16.30 -8.83
N GLY A 489 5.84 -15.94 -7.55
CA GLY A 489 6.92 -15.74 -6.58
C GLY A 489 7.74 -14.47 -6.82
N ALA A 490 7.12 -13.34 -7.14
CA ALA A 490 7.83 -12.08 -7.38
C ALA A 490 8.36 -11.40 -6.11
N ILE A 491 7.78 -11.68 -4.93
CA ILE A 491 8.05 -10.97 -3.66
C ILE A 491 9.54 -10.93 -3.34
N ALA A 492 10.23 -12.08 -3.31
CA ALA A 492 11.64 -12.15 -2.96
C ALA A 492 12.52 -11.28 -3.87
N SER A 493 12.22 -11.21 -5.18
CA SER A 493 12.93 -10.35 -6.13
C SER A 493 12.65 -8.86 -5.91
N LEU A 494 11.40 -8.49 -5.60
CA LEU A 494 11.05 -7.10 -5.25
C LEU A 494 11.72 -6.66 -3.94
N VAL A 495 11.79 -7.54 -2.93
CA VAL A 495 12.45 -7.25 -1.65
C VAL A 495 13.98 -7.22 -1.79
N ALA A 496 14.57 -8.05 -2.65
CA ALA A 496 15.99 -7.95 -3.01
C ALA A 496 16.32 -6.58 -3.64
N LEU A 497 15.46 -6.06 -4.53
CA LEU A 497 15.63 -4.73 -5.14
C LEU A 497 15.56 -3.59 -4.12
N LEU A 498 14.74 -3.69 -3.07
CA LEU A 498 14.77 -2.71 -1.97
C LEU A 498 16.15 -2.63 -1.28
N ARG A 499 16.94 -3.70 -1.32
CA ARG A 499 18.28 -3.77 -0.72
C ARG A 499 19.34 -3.23 -1.70
N VAL A 500 19.45 -3.82 -2.89
CA VAL A 500 20.59 -3.62 -3.81
C VAL A 500 20.27 -2.88 -5.11
N GLY A 501 18.99 -2.52 -5.35
CA GLY A 501 18.59 -1.85 -6.59
C GLY A 501 19.01 -0.38 -6.69
N THR A 502 18.93 0.15 -7.92
CA THR A 502 19.06 1.58 -8.25
C THR A 502 17.96 2.43 -7.61
N THR A 503 18.08 3.76 -7.69
CA THR A 503 17.07 4.71 -7.20
C THR A 503 15.67 4.38 -7.75
N SER A 504 15.56 4.26 -9.08
CA SER A 504 14.33 3.88 -9.78
C SER A 504 13.80 2.49 -9.43
N GLN A 505 14.67 1.49 -9.29
CA GLN A 505 14.26 0.13 -8.93
C GLN A 505 13.70 0.06 -7.51
N LYS A 506 14.35 0.72 -6.54
CA LYS A 506 13.89 0.80 -5.14
C LYS A 506 12.51 1.48 -5.03
N GLU A 507 12.31 2.57 -5.77
CA GLU A 507 11.02 3.28 -5.83
C GLU A 507 9.90 2.37 -6.38
N ARG A 508 10.12 1.76 -7.56
CA ARG A 508 9.14 0.89 -8.23
C ARG A 508 8.86 -0.38 -7.41
N ALA A 509 9.88 -0.96 -6.77
CA ALA A 509 9.73 -2.14 -5.92
C ALA A 509 8.92 -1.85 -4.65
N ALA A 510 9.15 -0.71 -3.99
CA ALA A 510 8.31 -0.27 -2.88
C ALA A 510 6.85 -0.08 -3.32
N TYR A 511 6.62 0.57 -4.47
CA TYR A 511 5.27 0.78 -4.98
C TYR A 511 4.56 -0.54 -5.34
N ALA A 512 5.25 -1.48 -6.00
CA ALA A 512 4.73 -2.82 -6.29
C ALA A 512 4.37 -3.60 -5.01
N LEU A 513 5.25 -3.62 -4.00
CA LEU A 513 4.98 -4.29 -2.72
C LEU A 513 3.79 -3.65 -1.99
N GLY A 514 3.63 -2.33 -2.07
CA GLY A 514 2.44 -1.63 -1.57
C GLY A 514 1.16 -1.99 -2.32
N ASN A 515 1.23 -2.19 -3.65
CA ASN A 515 0.08 -2.65 -4.44
C ASN A 515 -0.32 -4.08 -4.06
N LEU A 516 0.65 -5.00 -3.97
CA LEU A 516 0.43 -6.40 -3.58
C LEU A 516 -0.10 -6.54 -2.14
N ALA A 517 0.37 -5.71 -1.21
CA ALA A 517 -0.10 -5.64 0.18
C ALA A 517 -1.55 -5.12 0.35
N SER A 518 -2.28 -4.83 -0.73
CA SER A 518 -3.72 -4.56 -0.67
C SER A 518 -4.48 -5.78 -0.11
N ASN A 519 -4.29 -6.97 -0.71
CA ASN A 519 -4.79 -8.24 -0.20
C ASN A 519 -4.06 -8.60 1.11
N ILE A 520 -4.79 -9.19 2.07
CA ILE A 520 -4.27 -9.50 3.40
C ILE A 520 -3.26 -10.66 3.38
N LYS A 521 -3.49 -11.70 2.55
CA LYS A 521 -2.67 -12.91 2.51
C LYS A 521 -1.21 -12.61 2.16
N HIS A 522 -1.01 -11.80 1.11
CA HIS A 522 0.32 -11.43 0.62
C HIS A 522 1.16 -10.67 1.66
N ARG A 523 0.55 -10.09 2.70
CA ARG A 523 1.26 -9.27 3.68
C ARG A 523 2.18 -10.10 4.54
N ASP A 524 1.78 -11.31 4.89
CA ASP A 524 2.61 -12.18 5.72
C ASP A 524 3.84 -12.64 4.90
N ASP A 525 3.63 -13.02 3.64
CA ASP A 525 4.71 -13.34 2.67
C ASP A 525 5.70 -12.18 2.49
N ILE A 526 5.19 -10.95 2.24
CA ILE A 526 6.02 -9.74 2.10
C ILE A 526 6.78 -9.42 3.40
N GLN A 527 6.24 -9.75 4.56
CA GLN A 527 6.86 -9.48 5.86
C GLN A 527 7.95 -10.51 6.23
N VAL A 528 7.77 -11.78 5.89
CA VAL A 528 8.75 -12.86 6.14
C VAL A 528 10.10 -12.55 5.48
N GLU A 529 10.09 -11.93 4.29
CA GLU A 529 11.30 -11.49 3.57
C GLU A 529 12.02 -10.26 4.20
N GLY A 530 11.53 -9.75 5.35
CA GLY A 530 12.17 -8.65 6.08
C GLY A 530 11.99 -7.27 5.44
N SER A 531 11.09 -7.14 4.46
CA SER A 531 10.85 -5.93 3.66
C SER A 531 10.68 -4.64 4.48
N ILE A 532 10.03 -4.72 5.65
CA ILE A 532 9.72 -3.57 6.49
C ILE A 532 10.98 -2.80 6.91
N MET A 533 12.07 -3.49 7.29
CA MET A 533 13.32 -2.82 7.66
C MET A 533 13.95 -2.08 6.47
N LEU A 534 13.85 -2.66 5.27
CA LEU A 534 14.35 -2.03 4.04
C LEU A 534 13.50 -0.80 3.65
N LEU A 535 12.18 -0.87 3.84
CA LEU A 535 11.27 0.27 3.59
C LEU A 535 11.49 1.40 4.61
N LEU A 536 11.82 1.10 5.87
CA LEU A 536 12.15 2.11 6.88
C LEU A 536 13.50 2.77 6.61
N HIS A 537 14.51 1.99 6.22
CA HIS A 537 15.78 2.53 5.76
C HIS A 537 15.64 3.40 4.50
N LEU A 538 14.69 3.06 3.61
CA LEU A 538 14.35 3.86 2.44
C LEU A 538 13.59 5.16 2.80
N LEU A 539 12.82 5.17 3.90
CA LEU A 539 12.24 6.40 4.48
C LEU A 539 13.30 7.33 5.10
N ASP A 540 14.43 6.80 5.53
CA ASP A 540 15.55 7.59 6.05
C ASP A 540 16.44 8.12 4.92
N THR A 541 16.95 7.23 4.07
CA THR A 541 18.02 7.53 3.09
C THR A 541 17.53 7.84 1.68
N GLY A 542 16.26 7.58 1.35
CA GLY A 542 15.75 7.69 -0.01
C GLY A 542 15.43 9.12 -0.48
N THR A 543 15.24 9.27 -1.79
CA THR A 543 14.68 10.48 -2.42
C THR A 543 13.22 10.71 -2.01
N THR A 544 12.68 11.92 -2.20
CA THR A 544 11.29 12.26 -1.84
C THR A 544 10.27 11.23 -2.34
N ILE A 545 10.36 10.83 -3.62
CA ILE A 545 9.46 9.86 -4.23
C ILE A 545 9.65 8.46 -3.62
N GLN A 546 10.90 8.04 -3.34
CA GLN A 546 11.17 6.79 -2.65
C GLN A 546 10.56 6.77 -1.24
N LYS A 547 10.65 7.89 -0.49
CA LYS A 547 10.02 8.03 0.83
C LYS A 547 8.49 7.91 0.73
N GLU A 548 7.87 8.55 -0.26
CA GLU A 548 6.43 8.43 -0.52
C GLU A 548 6.01 6.97 -0.83
N ARG A 549 6.71 6.27 -1.73
CA ARG A 549 6.41 4.85 -2.03
C ARG A 549 6.66 3.94 -0.83
N ALA A 550 7.70 4.21 -0.05
CA ALA A 550 8.00 3.45 1.15
C ALA A 550 6.92 3.65 2.23
N GLU A 551 6.43 4.88 2.45
CA GLU A 551 5.33 5.11 3.38
C GLU A 551 4.03 4.47 2.90
N TYR A 552 3.74 4.53 1.60
CA TYR A 552 2.60 3.86 0.97
C TYR A 552 2.63 2.34 1.21
N ALA A 553 3.78 1.70 0.95
CA ALA A 553 3.97 0.27 1.15
C ALA A 553 3.82 -0.13 2.61
N LEU A 554 4.52 0.56 3.52
CA LEU A 554 4.43 0.32 4.97
C LEU A 554 3.00 0.51 5.47
N THR A 555 2.28 1.55 5.02
CA THR A 555 0.89 1.78 5.42
C THR A 555 -0.03 0.62 5.03
N ARG A 556 0.14 0.05 3.83
CA ARG A 556 -0.68 -1.08 3.37
C ARG A 556 -0.31 -2.40 4.04
N LEU A 557 0.97 -2.66 4.29
CA LEU A 557 1.41 -3.83 5.08
C LEU A 557 0.88 -3.80 6.52
N VAL A 558 0.81 -2.61 7.11
CA VAL A 558 0.50 -2.39 8.54
C VAL A 558 -1.01 -2.30 8.83
N CYS A 559 -1.83 -1.74 7.93
CA CYS A 559 -3.26 -1.51 8.19
C CYS A 559 -4.16 -2.67 7.73
N GLY A 560 -4.41 -3.68 8.57
CA GLY A 560 -5.28 -4.84 8.26
C GLY A 560 -6.29 -5.18 9.38
N ASN A 561 -7.51 -5.57 9.01
CA ASN A 561 -8.63 -5.63 9.98
C ASN A 561 -8.75 -6.93 10.79
N GLU A 562 -8.53 -8.11 10.21
CA GLU A 562 -9.07 -9.36 10.80
C GLU A 562 -8.04 -10.45 11.12
N THR A 563 -6.76 -10.24 10.82
CA THR A 563 -5.65 -11.11 11.28
C THR A 563 -4.59 -10.32 12.04
N ILE A 564 -3.74 -11.01 12.81
CA ILE A 564 -2.76 -10.41 13.72
C ILE A 564 -1.50 -9.96 12.94
N GLY A 565 -1.67 -8.96 12.09
CA GLY A 565 -0.57 -8.15 11.58
C GLY A 565 -0.15 -7.08 12.59
N PRO A 566 1.14 -6.96 12.94
CA PRO A 566 2.07 -8.09 13.12
C PRO A 566 2.76 -8.01 14.48
N VAL A 567 2.50 -8.98 15.38
CA VAL A 567 3.13 -9.03 16.73
C VAL A 567 4.65 -9.26 16.65
N SER A 568 5.16 -9.74 15.52
CA SER A 568 6.58 -9.75 15.14
C SER A 568 7.12 -8.33 14.92
N LEU A 569 6.49 -7.54 14.04
CA LEU A 569 6.82 -6.13 13.80
C LEU A 569 6.66 -5.27 15.05
N ILE A 570 5.82 -5.70 15.98
CA ILE A 570 5.62 -5.05 17.27
C ILE A 570 6.93 -4.95 18.10
N LYS A 571 8.03 -5.64 17.77
CA LYS A 571 9.35 -5.34 18.37
C LYS A 571 10.23 -4.34 17.59
N PRO A 572 10.54 -4.51 16.28
CA PRO A 572 11.52 -3.66 15.61
C PRO A 572 11.28 -2.14 15.67
N LEU A 573 10.05 -1.65 15.46
CA LEU A 573 9.84 -0.21 15.24
C LEU A 573 10.08 0.64 16.50
N VAL A 574 9.76 0.16 17.71
CA VAL A 574 10.10 0.93 18.93
C VAL A 574 11.58 0.81 19.27
N GLU A 575 12.26 -0.23 18.82
CA GLU A 575 13.71 -0.22 18.93
C GLU A 575 14.29 0.88 18.03
N LEU A 576 13.75 1.06 16.83
CA LEU A 576 14.04 2.25 16.01
C LEU A 576 13.63 3.57 16.69
N ILE A 577 12.56 3.64 17.50
CA ILE A 577 12.28 4.82 18.36
C ILE A 577 13.41 5.04 19.40
N ARG A 578 13.98 3.99 19.98
CA ARG A 578 15.06 4.12 20.97
C ARG A 578 16.39 4.52 20.33
N THR A 579 16.77 3.85 19.25
CA THR A 579 18.15 3.80 18.74
C THR A 579 18.33 4.21 17.28
N GLY A 580 17.27 4.22 16.46
CA GLY A 580 17.33 4.57 15.03
C GLY A 580 17.68 6.03 14.73
N SER A 581 17.70 6.38 13.45
CA SER A 581 17.93 7.75 12.93
C SER A 581 16.84 8.77 13.33
N GLY A 582 17.02 10.03 12.90
CA GLY A 582 15.97 11.04 13.04
C GLY A 582 14.66 10.66 12.33
N SER A 583 14.72 10.32 11.05
CA SER A 583 13.53 9.91 10.29
C SER A 583 13.07 8.50 10.65
N GLU A 584 13.95 7.56 11.00
CA GLU A 584 13.54 6.23 11.47
C GLU A 584 12.74 6.33 12.78
N ARG A 585 13.13 7.21 13.72
CA ARG A 585 12.35 7.47 14.95
C ARG A 585 11.01 8.11 14.64
N GLU A 586 10.95 9.06 13.71
CA GLU A 586 9.72 9.73 13.34
C GLU A 586 8.76 8.80 12.61
N TYR A 587 9.20 8.13 11.54
CA TYR A 587 8.38 7.20 10.78
C TYR A 587 8.03 5.95 11.58
N SER A 588 8.94 5.45 12.44
CA SER A 588 8.55 4.48 13.45
C SER A 588 7.49 5.10 14.35
N ALA A 589 7.67 6.28 14.97
CA ALA A 589 6.61 6.93 15.76
C ALA A 589 5.30 7.18 14.99
N ARG A 590 5.31 7.30 13.65
CA ARG A 590 4.13 7.39 12.76
C ARG A 590 3.60 6.03 12.24
N ILE A 591 4.25 4.90 12.54
CA ILE A 591 3.81 3.52 12.23
C ILE A 591 3.52 2.73 13.52
N ILE A 592 4.23 3.07 14.60
CA ILE A 592 3.79 3.04 15.99
C ILE A 592 2.46 3.77 16.03
N GLY A 593 2.51 5.07 15.77
CA GLY A 593 1.46 5.94 15.24
C GLY A 593 0.73 5.45 13.98
N LYS A 594 0.81 4.15 13.64
CA LYS A 594 -0.25 3.40 12.95
C LYS A 594 -0.86 2.36 13.89
N LEU A 595 -0.46 1.08 13.96
CA LEU A 595 -1.34 -0.08 14.29
C LEU A 595 -2.54 0.05 15.29
N ALA A 596 -2.52 0.83 16.37
CA ALA A 596 -3.49 0.69 17.49
C ALA A 596 -4.80 1.52 17.50
N ALA A 597 -5.03 2.53 16.65
CA ALA A 597 -6.42 3.02 16.48
C ALA A 597 -7.28 2.04 15.64
N SER A 598 -6.68 1.00 15.05
CA SER A 598 -7.43 -0.05 14.34
C SER A 598 -8.15 -1.02 15.27
N ASP A 599 -7.66 -1.26 16.49
CA ASP A 599 -8.20 -2.26 17.42
C ASP A 599 -7.75 -2.01 18.89
N ASP A 600 -8.54 -2.49 19.84
CA ASP A 600 -8.34 -2.37 21.29
C ASP A 600 -7.41 -3.47 21.85
N GLU A 601 -7.50 -4.72 21.38
CA GLU A 601 -6.58 -5.80 21.81
C GLU A 601 -5.15 -5.52 21.37
N ARG A 602 -5.02 -4.97 20.16
CA ARG A 602 -3.81 -4.32 19.68
C ARG A 602 -3.32 -3.32 20.73
N ARG A 603 -4.08 -2.28 21.14
CA ARG A 603 -3.64 -1.28 22.15
C ARG A 603 -3.08 -1.90 23.43
N ASP A 604 -3.63 -3.00 23.92
CA ASP A 604 -3.13 -3.71 25.11
C ASP A 604 -1.81 -4.44 24.87
N GLU A 605 -1.69 -5.18 23.77
CA GLU A 605 -0.46 -5.93 23.43
C GLU A 605 0.73 -4.99 23.27
N ILE A 606 0.47 -3.92 22.56
CA ILE A 606 1.27 -2.72 22.42
C ILE A 606 1.63 -2.15 23.79
N GLY A 607 0.64 -1.86 24.63
CA GLY A 607 0.79 -1.25 25.95
C GLY A 607 1.70 -2.01 26.90
N ARG A 608 1.30 -3.27 27.20
CA ARG A 608 2.14 -4.28 27.87
C ARG A 608 3.53 -4.27 27.29
N ARG A 609 3.55 -4.22 25.96
CA ARG A 609 4.72 -4.37 25.13
C ARG A 609 5.77 -3.28 25.39
N GLY A 610 5.39 -2.01 25.54
CA GLY A 610 6.30 -0.93 25.98
C GLY A 610 6.84 0.09 24.95
N ALA A 611 6.01 0.64 24.04
CA ALA A 611 6.34 1.89 23.31
C ALA A 611 6.23 3.14 24.19
N ILE A 612 5.53 3.05 25.32
CA ILE A 612 5.16 4.21 26.13
C ILE A 612 6.40 4.99 26.59
N THR A 613 7.42 4.33 27.18
CA THR A 613 8.66 4.99 27.58
C THR A 613 9.43 5.61 26.39
N PRO A 614 9.71 4.91 25.27
CA PRO A 614 10.42 5.53 24.15
C PRO A 614 9.62 6.64 23.45
N LEU A 615 8.30 6.53 23.36
CA LEU A 615 7.42 7.61 22.84
C LEU A 615 7.48 8.84 23.75
N ILE A 616 7.38 8.68 25.07
CA ILE A 616 7.47 9.79 26.02
C ILE A 616 8.87 10.41 26.03
N LYS A 617 9.93 9.62 25.78
CA LYS A 617 11.28 10.15 25.54
C LYS A 617 11.33 10.99 24.25
N LEU A 618 10.77 10.49 23.15
CA LEU A 618 10.72 11.21 21.87
C LEU A 618 9.88 12.50 21.98
N LEU A 619 8.78 12.48 22.72
CA LEU A 619 7.95 13.63 23.08
C LEU A 619 8.72 14.70 23.88
N LYS A 620 9.69 14.27 24.72
CA LYS A 620 10.53 15.15 25.54
C LYS A 620 11.74 15.72 24.78
N THR A 621 12.33 14.99 23.83
CA THR A 621 13.64 15.34 23.24
C THR A 621 13.73 15.30 21.71
N GLY A 622 12.62 15.12 20.99
CA GLY A 622 12.62 15.02 19.53
C GLY A 622 12.62 16.37 18.78
N THR A 623 12.68 16.29 17.45
CA THR A 623 12.28 17.39 16.54
C THR A 623 10.77 17.64 16.64
N ASP A 624 10.25 18.68 15.97
CA ASP A 624 8.83 19.01 16.11
C ASP A 624 7.89 18.00 15.42
N GLU A 625 8.34 17.39 14.33
CA GLU A 625 7.68 16.28 13.63
C GLU A 625 7.70 15.00 14.47
N GLN A 626 8.82 14.74 15.16
CA GLN A 626 8.96 13.62 16.10
C GLN A 626 8.06 13.77 17.33
N LYS A 627 7.94 15.00 17.88
CA LYS A 627 7.01 15.30 18.98
C LYS A 627 5.55 15.14 18.55
N GLU A 628 5.19 15.60 17.35
CA GLU A 628 3.85 15.39 16.77
C GLU A 628 3.54 13.90 16.60
N ALA A 629 4.46 13.14 16.00
CA ALA A 629 4.33 11.69 15.83
C ALA A 629 4.20 10.97 17.18
N ALA A 630 5.01 11.35 18.17
CA ALA A 630 4.94 10.79 19.52
C ALA A 630 3.61 11.12 20.22
N ALA A 631 3.14 12.37 20.12
CA ALA A 631 1.86 12.80 20.67
C ALA A 631 0.68 12.04 20.03
N SER A 632 0.69 11.87 18.70
CA SER A 632 -0.38 11.16 17.97
C SER A 632 -0.41 9.66 18.28
N ALA A 633 0.76 9.04 18.45
CA ALA A 633 0.86 7.67 18.97
C ALA A 633 0.26 7.58 20.38
N LEU A 634 0.70 8.42 21.33
CA LEU A 634 0.20 8.43 22.72
C LEU A 634 -1.30 8.74 22.82
N ASN A 635 -1.82 9.64 21.98
CA ASN A 635 -3.25 9.92 21.80
C ASN A 635 -4.02 8.64 21.43
N CYS A 636 -3.55 7.92 20.41
CA CYS A 636 -4.18 6.69 19.95
C CYS A 636 -3.96 5.48 20.89
N LEU A 637 -2.91 5.50 21.71
CA LEU A 637 -2.68 4.52 22.78
C LEU A 637 -3.65 4.69 23.96
N ALA A 638 -3.92 5.94 24.34
CA ALA A 638 -4.83 6.29 25.43
C ALA A 638 -6.32 6.17 25.04
N ASN A 639 -6.65 6.15 23.74
CA ASN A 639 -8.04 5.97 23.28
C ASN A 639 -8.62 4.64 23.81
N SER A 640 -9.72 4.72 24.57
CA SER A 640 -10.51 3.62 25.15
C SER A 640 -9.78 2.57 26.00
N ASN A 641 -8.45 2.64 26.12
CA ASN A 641 -7.61 1.70 26.87
C ASN A 641 -7.21 2.30 28.23
N GLU A 642 -7.59 1.65 29.33
CA GLU A 642 -7.31 2.16 30.70
C GLU A 642 -5.88 1.86 31.16
N ALA A 643 -5.32 0.69 30.83
CA ALA A 643 -3.95 0.31 31.22
C ALA A 643 -2.90 1.27 30.63
N ASN A 644 -3.04 1.61 29.34
CA ASN A 644 -2.18 2.58 28.66
C ASN A 644 -2.26 3.96 29.29
N ARG A 645 -3.45 4.42 29.72
CA ARG A 645 -3.59 5.74 30.37
C ARG A 645 -2.82 5.80 31.68
N PHE A 646 -2.89 4.75 32.50
CA PHE A 646 -2.09 4.66 33.73
C PHE A 646 -0.60 4.68 33.42
N ALA A 647 -0.11 3.80 32.54
CA ALA A 647 1.31 3.75 32.19
C ALA A 647 1.83 5.07 31.56
N ILE A 648 1.02 5.75 30.71
CA ILE A 648 1.38 7.06 30.12
C ILE A 648 1.46 8.17 31.20
N LEU A 649 0.64 8.09 32.26
CA LEU A 649 0.71 9.01 33.40
C LEU A 649 1.91 8.70 34.31
N GLU A 650 2.16 7.43 34.64
CA GLU A 650 3.26 6.99 35.52
C GLU A 650 4.64 7.31 34.91
N GLU A 651 4.80 7.13 33.59
CA GLU A 651 6.00 7.51 32.83
C GLU A 651 6.16 9.04 32.64
N GLY A 652 5.23 9.83 33.19
CA GLY A 652 5.31 11.29 33.24
C GLY A 652 5.18 11.95 31.87
N ALA A 653 4.13 11.63 31.11
CA ALA A 653 3.78 12.32 29.87
C ALA A 653 3.08 13.69 30.08
N LEU A 654 2.51 13.94 31.27
CA LEU A 654 1.59 15.04 31.53
C LEU A 654 2.17 16.44 31.21
N GLU A 655 3.31 16.81 31.81
CA GLU A 655 3.92 18.12 31.56
C GLU A 655 4.47 18.29 30.13
N PRO A 656 5.11 17.30 29.49
CA PRO A 656 5.42 17.35 28.05
C PRO A 656 4.20 17.61 27.17
N LEU A 657 3.06 16.97 27.43
CA LEU A 657 1.84 17.17 26.66
C LEU A 657 1.24 18.58 26.88
N LYS A 658 1.27 19.11 28.12
CA LYS A 658 0.91 20.51 28.39
C LYS A 658 1.81 21.49 27.64
N ASN A 659 3.11 21.29 27.68
CA ASN A 659 4.08 22.14 26.99
C ASN A 659 3.84 22.18 25.47
N LEU A 660 3.43 21.05 24.86
CA LEU A 660 3.01 21.03 23.45
C LEU A 660 1.66 21.72 23.21
N LEU A 661 0.71 21.61 24.14
CA LEU A 661 -0.59 22.30 24.04
C LEU A 661 -0.45 23.83 24.15
N GLU A 662 0.51 24.31 24.93
CA GLU A 662 0.78 25.74 25.13
C GLU A 662 1.69 26.32 24.03
N PHE A 663 2.83 25.67 23.75
CA PHE A 663 3.93 26.24 22.96
C PHE A 663 4.24 25.51 21.65
N GLY A 664 3.53 24.42 21.34
CA GLY A 664 3.78 23.60 20.16
C GLY A 664 3.25 24.18 18.84
N THR A 665 3.52 23.45 17.75
CA THR A 665 2.87 23.66 16.44
C THR A 665 1.38 23.30 16.51
N GLU A 666 0.56 23.76 15.57
CA GLU A 666 -0.88 23.44 15.56
C GLU A 666 -1.17 21.92 15.47
N GLY A 667 -0.31 21.16 14.79
CA GLY A 667 -0.35 19.69 14.76
C GLY A 667 -0.03 19.07 16.13
N GLN A 668 1.05 19.52 16.77
CA GLN A 668 1.41 19.11 18.13
C GLN A 668 0.30 19.41 19.15
N LYS A 669 -0.29 20.63 19.11
CA LYS A 669 -1.40 21.03 19.99
C LYS A 669 -2.62 20.13 19.82
N LYS A 670 -3.02 19.84 18.59
CA LYS A 670 -4.14 18.94 18.27
C LYS A 670 -3.95 17.55 18.88
N GLU A 671 -2.79 16.94 18.67
CA GLU A 671 -2.51 15.58 19.14
C GLU A 671 -2.28 15.54 20.66
N ALA A 672 -1.64 16.56 21.24
CA ALA A 672 -1.48 16.70 22.69
C ALA A 672 -2.82 16.92 23.40
N ALA A 673 -3.73 17.73 22.84
CA ALA A 673 -5.10 17.89 23.32
C ALA A 673 -5.86 16.55 23.32
N GLY A 674 -5.73 15.76 22.24
CA GLY A 674 -6.33 14.42 22.14
C GLY A 674 -5.82 13.46 23.22
N ALA A 675 -4.49 13.41 23.41
CA ALA A 675 -3.87 12.61 24.46
C ALA A 675 -4.35 13.04 25.87
N LEU A 676 -4.25 14.34 26.19
CA LEU A 676 -4.67 14.88 27.50
C LEU A 676 -6.15 14.58 27.80
N HIS A 677 -7.03 14.68 26.82
CA HIS A 677 -8.45 14.35 26.98
C HIS A 677 -8.67 12.90 27.44
N TYR A 678 -7.95 11.93 26.88
CA TYR A 678 -8.08 10.53 27.30
C TYR A 678 -7.43 10.25 28.66
N LEU A 679 -6.42 11.02 29.07
CA LEU A 679 -5.72 10.86 30.36
C LEU A 679 -6.47 11.48 31.54
N ASP A 680 -7.13 12.64 31.36
CA ASP A 680 -7.93 13.29 32.42
C ASP A 680 -9.04 12.36 32.94
N ALA A 681 -9.66 11.57 32.06
CA ALA A 681 -10.69 10.59 32.39
C ALA A 681 -10.25 9.52 33.43
N VAL A 682 -8.95 9.38 33.69
CA VAL A 682 -8.40 8.51 34.75
C VAL A 682 -8.10 9.29 36.04
N ASN A 683 -7.57 10.52 35.92
CA ASN A 683 -6.89 11.19 37.03
C ASN A 683 -7.66 12.39 37.62
N LYS A 684 -8.73 12.88 36.95
CA LYS A 684 -9.44 14.13 37.29
C LYS A 684 -8.48 15.31 37.46
N VAL A 685 -7.46 15.38 36.61
CA VAL A 685 -6.45 16.44 36.68
C VAL A 685 -7.05 17.65 36.00
N PHE A 686 -7.62 18.54 36.83
CA PHE A 686 -8.12 19.84 36.43
C PHE A 686 -7.08 20.55 35.54
N LEU A 687 -7.31 20.50 34.23
CA LEU A 687 -6.70 21.43 33.31
C LEU A 687 -7.20 22.83 33.72
N PRO A 688 -6.33 23.80 34.02
CA PRO A 688 -6.76 25.15 34.36
C PRO A 688 -7.62 25.72 33.23
N ASP A 689 -8.58 26.60 33.55
CA ASP A 689 -9.56 27.11 32.57
C ASP A 689 -8.91 27.74 31.32
N GLN A 690 -7.69 28.27 31.48
CA GLN A 690 -6.83 28.80 30.41
C GLN A 690 -6.46 27.76 29.34
N LEU A 691 -6.39 26.47 29.67
CA LEU A 691 -6.18 25.35 28.74
C LEU A 691 -7.50 24.75 28.23
N ILE A 692 -8.59 24.84 28.99
CA ILE A 692 -9.91 24.34 28.59
C ILE A 692 -10.43 25.13 27.36
N ALA A 693 -10.24 26.44 27.32
CA ALA A 693 -10.70 27.27 26.20
C ALA A 693 -10.02 26.93 24.86
N PRO A 694 -8.68 26.81 24.75
CA PRO A 694 -8.00 26.27 23.57
C PRO A 694 -8.47 24.85 23.19
N LEU A 695 -8.57 23.93 24.15
CA LEU A 695 -9.07 22.55 23.90
C LEU A 695 -10.46 22.55 23.28
N MET A 696 -11.37 23.36 23.81
CA MET A 696 -12.72 23.56 23.27
C MET A 696 -12.73 24.29 21.92
N GLY A 697 -11.70 25.08 21.61
CA GLY A 697 -11.45 25.66 20.29
C GLY A 697 -11.08 24.59 19.27
N TYR A 698 -10.02 23.82 19.53
CA TYR A 698 -9.56 22.75 18.63
C TYR A 698 -10.62 21.64 18.43
N LEU A 699 -11.34 21.24 19.49
CA LEU A 699 -12.45 20.29 19.40
C LEU A 699 -13.68 20.81 18.62
N ARG A 700 -13.77 22.13 18.39
CA ARG A 700 -14.78 22.76 17.51
C ARG A 700 -14.26 23.08 16.10
N ALA A 701 -12.95 23.20 15.93
CA ALA A 701 -12.32 23.39 14.62
C ALA A 701 -12.21 22.07 13.84
N GLY A 702 -11.97 20.94 14.52
CA GLY A 702 -11.91 19.61 13.93
C GLY A 702 -13.28 18.97 13.61
N VAL A 703 -14.25 19.75 13.14
CA VAL A 703 -15.60 19.27 12.82
C VAL A 703 -15.66 18.49 11.50
N ASP A 704 -14.77 18.81 10.56
CA ASP A 704 -14.81 18.31 9.18
C ASP A 704 -14.21 16.90 9.00
N SER A 705 -14.42 16.01 9.98
CA SER A 705 -14.54 14.56 9.75
C SER A 705 -15.09 13.75 10.93
N GLN A 706 -15.91 12.75 10.59
CA GLN A 706 -16.03 11.41 11.22
C GLN A 706 -16.21 11.25 12.76
N SER A 707 -16.31 12.30 13.58
CA SER A 707 -16.19 12.14 15.04
C SER A 707 -17.52 11.99 15.80
N THR A 708 -17.90 10.74 16.09
CA THR A 708 -18.91 10.42 17.12
C THR A 708 -18.34 10.61 18.54
N ASN A 709 -17.01 10.72 18.64
CA ASN A 709 -16.28 10.82 19.90
C ASN A 709 -16.29 12.27 20.43
N VAL A 710 -16.28 13.29 19.55
CA VAL A 710 -16.46 14.70 19.95
C VAL A 710 -17.79 14.93 20.66
N ALA A 711 -18.89 14.33 20.18
CA ALA A 711 -20.18 14.39 20.88
C ALA A 711 -20.11 13.75 22.28
N THR A 712 -19.34 12.67 22.43
CA THR A 712 -19.12 11.99 23.72
C THR A 712 -18.24 12.83 24.66
N ALA A 713 -17.19 13.47 24.13
CA ALA A 713 -16.32 14.38 24.88
C ALA A 713 -17.08 15.64 25.36
N LEU A 714 -17.85 16.27 24.48
CA LEU A 714 -18.70 17.42 24.81
C LEU A 714 -19.78 17.06 25.85
N SER A 715 -20.41 15.89 25.72
CA SER A 715 -21.35 15.38 26.73
C SER A 715 -20.67 15.16 28.08
N THR A 716 -19.47 14.56 28.10
CA THR A 716 -18.70 14.34 29.33
C THR A 716 -18.33 15.67 30.00
N LEU A 717 -17.81 16.64 29.25
CA LEU A 717 -17.48 17.98 29.76
C LEU A 717 -18.71 18.72 30.30
N GLY A 718 -19.88 18.59 29.67
CA GLY A 718 -21.15 19.08 30.23
C GLY A 718 -21.43 18.49 31.61
N THR A 719 -21.31 17.16 31.77
CA THR A 719 -21.51 16.49 33.06
C THR A 719 -20.40 16.72 34.10
N VAL A 720 -19.31 17.38 33.74
CA VAL A 720 -18.29 17.89 34.69
C VAL A 720 -18.68 19.29 35.15
N ARG A 721 -18.99 20.19 34.22
CA ARG A 721 -19.42 21.57 34.53
C ARG A 721 -20.66 21.58 35.42
N ASP A 722 -21.66 20.75 35.10
CA ASP A 722 -22.94 20.75 35.80
C ASP A 722 -22.87 20.09 37.20
N ARG A 723 -21.69 19.61 37.63
CA ARG A 723 -21.40 19.22 39.03
C ARG A 723 -20.86 20.37 39.88
N PHE A 724 -20.49 21.50 39.28
CA PHE A 724 -20.06 22.70 39.98
C PHE A 724 -21.24 23.67 40.19
N VAL A 725 -22.23 23.23 40.98
CA VAL A 725 -23.10 24.14 41.71
C VAL A 725 -22.43 24.39 43.07
N PRO A 726 -21.94 25.61 43.37
CA PRO A 726 -21.29 25.88 44.64
C PRO A 726 -22.29 25.81 45.79
N PHE A 727 -21.91 25.12 46.87
CA PHE A 727 -22.56 25.29 48.16
C PHE A 727 -21.91 26.50 48.86
N PHE A 728 -22.61 27.64 48.75
CA PHE A 728 -22.24 28.99 49.21
C PHE A 728 -21.23 29.73 48.32
#